data_AF-A0A8J7X354-F1
#
_entry.id   AF-A0A8J7X354-F1
#
_cell.length_a   1.000
_cell.length_b   1.000
_cell.length_c   1.000
_cell.angle_alpha   90.00
_cell.angle_beta   90.00
_cell.angle_gamma   90.00
#
_symmetry.space_group_name_H-M   'P 1'
#
loop_
_entity.id
_entity.type
_entity.pdbx_description
1 polymer ?
#
loop_
_entity_poly.entity_id
_entity_poly.type
_entity_poly.pdbx_seq_one_letter_code
_entity_poly.pdbx_strand_id
1 'polypeptide(L)'
;IKKIIKWILTGSLQDSRLTIPSDTAMKRLLELSGVPHKLTDGKIIVEESTPLLAQLGIEKLDARKYDETSPTVDDTTDSFEFICRMSTVRLRNKCGEYIGCRMGRPEKARERKMQPAVHALYPIGNAGGRERSVNAAAEKTRVDVEVSQFICQGCRRKIIRPYCSDCNMETHELRVCGGCGYTGGEKTCPNCGKDTRGYQRTYVDVRKDWMGAISKIGKTTNVKGVIGMISETKIPEPLEKGLLRALNEVYVFKDGTIRFDATDVPLTQFKPCEVGVDVEKLKQLGYDKDYLGKPVTDEHQILQLKPQDIVVSEYAGTYMVRVASFIDQLLTKYYGMEAFYNVTNPQELIGHVVVGLAPHTSAGVMGRIVGYTKANVIFAHPFWHAAKRRNADGDEDSIMLLLDTLLNFSLSYLPEKRGGKMDAPLVITTLMNPREVDDEAHKMEVGCSFDTKFYEKALQKVNPSEVEVKIVRDILGEHPYDVYFTHDTGDISGPVTESRYVTLDTMKEKIDAQLAVAEKIRAIDEREVAKIVIDSHFLRDTYGNLRAFSRQRFRCVKCNENYRRVPLIGKCTKCGGKLLLTVSQGNITKYLDMSMQLAQKYGLSDYLKSRLRLLKKDVESLTTNDLEKQISLADYM
;
A
#
# COMPACT_ATOMS: atom_id res chain seq x y z
N ILE A 1 28.08 -4.73 37.85
CA ILE A 1 29.30 -5.16 37.12
C ILE A 1 30.29 -5.91 38.01
N LYS A 2 30.77 -5.37 39.14
CA LYS A 2 31.75 -6.08 40.01
C LYS A 2 31.40 -7.54 40.33
N LYS A 3 30.11 -7.83 40.59
CA LYS A 3 29.60 -9.21 40.80
C LYS A 3 29.79 -10.13 39.57
N ILE A 4 29.53 -9.63 38.36
CA ILE A 4 29.70 -10.44 37.14
C ILE A 4 31.17 -10.75 36.89
N ILE A 5 32.07 -9.80 37.17
CA ILE A 5 33.51 -9.99 37.02
C ILE A 5 34.01 -11.04 38.01
N LYS A 6 33.68 -10.93 39.30
CA LYS A 6 34.05 -11.94 40.30
C LYS A 6 33.52 -13.32 39.95
N TRP A 7 32.31 -13.40 39.39
CA TRP A 7 31.75 -14.66 38.92
C TRP A 7 32.51 -15.22 37.70
N ILE A 8 32.85 -14.40 36.70
CA ILE A 8 33.69 -14.80 35.56
C ILE A 8 35.04 -15.35 36.02
N LEU A 9 35.64 -14.76 37.05
CA LEU A 9 36.92 -15.19 37.61
C LEU A 9 36.87 -16.57 38.29
N THR A 10 35.68 -17.12 38.58
CA THR A 10 35.54 -18.50 39.10
C THR A 10 35.55 -19.56 38.00
N GLY A 11 35.53 -19.14 36.73
CA GLY A 11 35.53 -20.03 35.57
C GLY A 11 36.89 -20.67 35.27
N SER A 12 36.92 -21.50 34.23
CA SER A 12 38.14 -22.02 33.62
C SER A 12 38.27 -21.55 32.17
N LEU A 13 39.50 -21.24 31.76
CA LEU A 13 39.85 -20.80 30.41
C LEU A 13 40.72 -21.86 29.73
N GLN A 14 40.26 -22.40 28.59
CA GLN A 14 41.03 -23.30 27.72
C GLN A 14 40.85 -22.84 26.28
N ASP A 15 41.92 -22.60 25.53
CA ASP A 15 41.88 -22.24 24.10
C ASP A 15 40.87 -21.13 23.75
N SER A 16 40.88 -20.03 24.50
CA SER A 16 39.93 -18.90 24.38
C SER A 16 38.46 -19.20 24.72
N ARG A 17 38.16 -20.43 25.14
CA ARG A 17 36.85 -20.86 25.63
C ARG A 17 36.76 -20.68 27.14
N LEU A 18 35.82 -19.85 27.57
CA LEU A 18 35.56 -19.58 28.98
C LEU A 18 34.36 -20.43 29.45
N THR A 19 34.59 -21.24 30.48
CA THR A 19 33.56 -22.10 31.11
C THR A 19 33.30 -21.63 32.53
N ILE A 20 32.06 -21.25 32.83
CA ILE A 20 31.66 -20.67 34.12
C ILE A 20 30.50 -21.49 34.71
N PRO A 21 30.44 -21.71 36.03
CA PRO A 21 29.27 -22.31 36.68
C PRO A 21 28.00 -21.49 36.41
N SER A 22 26.87 -22.14 36.11
CA SER A 22 25.61 -21.43 35.86
C SER A 22 25.09 -20.73 37.13
N ASP A 23 24.85 -19.43 37.04
CA ASP A 23 24.13 -18.62 38.02
C ASP A 23 23.03 -17.83 37.29
N THR A 24 21.79 -17.91 37.75
CA THR A 24 20.64 -17.32 37.06
C THR A 24 20.72 -15.80 36.96
N ALA A 25 21.18 -15.12 38.02
CA ALA A 25 21.27 -13.67 38.05
C ALA A 25 22.43 -13.17 37.17
N MET A 26 23.58 -13.84 37.21
CA MET A 26 24.74 -13.48 36.39
C MET A 26 24.53 -13.83 34.93
N LYS A 27 23.86 -14.96 34.64
CA LYS A 27 23.41 -15.32 33.28
C LYS A 27 22.57 -14.21 32.67
N ARG A 28 21.61 -13.66 33.42
CA ARG A 28 20.79 -12.55 32.94
C ARG A 28 21.64 -11.32 32.58
N LEU A 29 22.65 -11.01 33.39
CA LEU A 29 23.55 -9.89 33.08
C LEU A 29 24.41 -10.15 31.81
N LEU A 30 24.85 -11.38 31.56
CA LEU A 30 25.52 -11.75 30.30
C LEU A 30 24.59 -11.58 29.09
N GLU A 31 23.33 -12.02 29.21
CA GLU A 31 22.31 -11.83 28.18
C GLU A 31 22.05 -10.35 27.91
N LEU A 32 21.93 -9.53 28.95
CA LEU A 32 21.74 -8.09 28.82
C LEU A 32 22.93 -7.40 28.14
N SER A 33 24.15 -7.89 28.40
CA SER A 33 25.39 -7.39 27.81
C SER A 33 25.60 -7.85 26.36
N GLY A 34 24.74 -8.74 25.83
CA GLY A 34 24.82 -9.23 24.46
C GLY A 34 26.00 -10.17 24.19
N VAL A 35 26.49 -10.88 25.21
CA VAL A 35 27.60 -11.84 25.08
C VAL A 35 27.05 -13.18 24.55
N PRO A 36 27.47 -13.65 23.36
CA PRO A 36 27.05 -14.95 22.85
C PRO A 36 27.58 -16.08 23.74
N HIS A 37 26.70 -16.95 24.23
CA HIS A 37 27.07 -18.05 25.10
C HIS A 37 26.12 -19.25 24.96
N LYS A 38 26.60 -20.45 25.30
CA LYS A 38 25.84 -21.71 25.33
C LYS A 38 25.69 -22.20 26.77
N LEU A 39 24.61 -22.91 27.07
CA LEU A 39 24.42 -23.60 28.35
C LEU A 39 24.55 -25.11 28.09
N THR A 40 25.51 -25.77 28.72
CA THR A 40 25.77 -27.20 28.57
C THR A 40 26.15 -27.79 29.92
N ASP A 41 25.47 -28.86 30.35
CA ASP A 41 25.70 -29.54 31.63
C ASP A 41 25.76 -28.62 32.86
N GLY A 42 24.87 -27.62 32.91
CA GLY A 42 24.83 -26.65 34.01
C GLY A 42 25.98 -25.64 34.02
N LYS A 43 26.76 -25.56 32.93
CA LYS A 43 27.85 -24.60 32.74
C LYS A 43 27.57 -23.67 31.57
N ILE A 44 27.96 -22.41 31.73
CA ILE A 44 27.89 -21.40 30.68
C ILE A 44 29.23 -21.40 29.95
N ILE A 45 29.14 -21.50 28.63
CA ILE A 45 30.28 -21.62 27.72
C ILE A 45 30.28 -20.42 26.79
N VAL A 46 31.33 -19.60 26.88
CA VAL A 46 31.62 -18.53 25.92
C VAL A 46 32.73 -19.03 25.00
N GLU A 47 32.42 -19.28 23.74
CA GLU A 47 33.37 -19.86 22.77
C GLU A 47 34.48 -18.86 22.40
N GLU A 48 34.14 -17.57 22.26
CA GLU A 48 35.09 -16.50 21.97
C GLU A 48 35.15 -15.51 23.14
N SER A 49 35.93 -15.85 24.17
CA SER A 49 35.99 -15.05 25.41
C SER A 49 37.00 -13.90 25.38
N THR A 50 37.91 -13.87 24.41
CA THR A 50 38.97 -12.85 24.32
C THR A 50 38.46 -11.41 24.28
N PRO A 51 37.45 -11.06 23.46
CA PRO A 51 36.91 -9.69 23.46
C PRO A 51 36.27 -9.30 24.79
N LEU A 52 35.60 -10.25 25.45
CA LEU A 52 34.98 -10.04 26.76
C LEU A 52 36.04 -9.79 27.84
N LEU A 53 37.07 -10.63 27.89
CA LEU A 53 38.14 -10.52 28.90
C LEU A 53 38.98 -9.25 28.70
N ALA A 54 39.27 -8.86 27.44
CA ALA A 54 39.97 -7.61 27.13
C ALA A 54 39.17 -6.35 27.53
N GLN A 55 37.85 -6.38 27.33
CA GLN A 55 36.96 -5.30 27.81
C GLN A 55 36.97 -5.18 29.33
N LEU A 56 37.11 -6.31 30.04
CA LEU A 56 37.14 -6.34 31.51
C LEU A 56 38.54 -6.15 32.12
N GLY A 57 39.60 -6.05 31.31
CA GLY A 57 40.97 -5.92 31.79
C GLY A 57 41.56 -7.21 32.38
N ILE A 58 41.02 -8.36 32.01
CA ILE A 58 41.39 -9.67 32.59
C ILE A 58 42.35 -10.40 31.65
N GLU A 59 43.64 -10.43 31.99
CA GLU A 59 44.65 -11.21 31.25
C GLU A 59 44.69 -12.68 31.68
N LYS A 60 44.41 -12.94 32.96
CA LYS A 60 44.35 -14.27 33.59
C LYS A 60 43.19 -14.29 34.57
N LEU A 61 42.52 -15.43 34.71
CA LEU A 61 41.46 -15.63 35.68
C LEU A 61 42.04 -15.71 37.10
N ASP A 62 42.38 -14.56 37.69
CA ASP A 62 42.95 -14.43 39.02
C ASP A 62 42.17 -13.39 39.83
N ALA A 63 41.38 -13.88 40.79
CA ALA A 63 40.58 -13.04 41.68
C ALA A 63 41.40 -12.12 42.58
N ARG A 64 42.62 -12.51 42.98
CA ARG A 64 43.49 -11.70 43.83
C ARG A 64 44.06 -10.53 43.04
N LYS A 65 44.58 -10.82 41.84
CA LYS A 65 45.07 -9.76 40.93
C LYS A 65 43.97 -8.75 40.61
N TYR A 66 42.73 -9.20 40.40
CA TYR A 66 41.59 -8.31 40.18
C TYR A 66 41.29 -7.42 41.40
N ASP A 67 41.26 -7.98 42.61
CA ASP A 67 41.00 -7.18 43.82
C ASP A 67 42.13 -6.16 44.11
N GLU A 68 43.36 -6.42 43.67
CA GLU A 68 44.50 -5.47 43.76
C GLU A 68 44.47 -4.37 42.69
N THR A 69 44.07 -4.69 41.46
CA THR A 69 44.12 -3.76 40.31
C THR A 69 42.79 -3.05 40.02
N SER A 70 41.69 -3.47 40.65
CA SER A 70 40.38 -2.86 40.41
C SER A 70 40.37 -1.41 40.92
N PRO A 71 39.97 -0.43 40.09
CA PRO A 71 39.91 0.95 40.51
C PRO A 71 38.92 1.13 41.67
N THR A 72 39.28 1.96 42.65
CA THR A 72 38.38 2.44 43.69
C THR A 72 37.40 3.42 43.05
N VAL A 73 36.09 3.12 43.17
CA VAL A 73 35.06 3.87 42.47
C VAL A 73 33.85 4.06 43.37
N ASP A 74 33.35 5.29 43.44
CA ASP A 74 32.12 5.67 44.13
C ASP A 74 30.89 5.04 43.47
N ASP A 75 29.85 4.78 44.27
CA ASP A 75 28.58 4.17 43.84
C ASP A 75 27.82 4.98 42.77
N THR A 76 28.21 6.23 42.53
CA THR A 76 27.63 7.12 41.51
C THR A 76 28.27 6.99 40.13
N THR A 77 29.35 6.21 39.98
CA THR A 77 30.08 6.15 38.70
C THR A 77 29.36 5.27 37.69
N ASP A 78 29.27 5.76 36.45
CA ASP A 78 28.61 5.04 35.39
C ASP A 78 29.30 3.69 35.09
N SER A 79 28.46 2.70 34.79
CA SER A 79 28.88 1.33 34.54
C SER A 79 29.82 1.20 33.35
N PHE A 80 29.64 1.99 32.30
CA PHE A 80 30.50 1.97 31.12
C PHE A 80 31.83 2.69 31.38
N GLU A 81 31.80 3.80 32.13
CA GLU A 81 33.03 4.50 32.54
C GLU A 81 33.94 3.59 33.39
N PHE A 82 33.35 2.81 34.30
CA PHE A 82 34.07 1.82 35.09
C PHE A 82 34.81 0.79 34.23
N ILE A 83 34.14 0.26 33.20
CA ILE A 83 34.75 -0.71 32.28
C ILE A 83 35.85 -0.04 31.45
N CYS A 84 35.65 1.20 30.99
CA CYS A 84 36.68 1.93 30.23
C CYS A 84 37.97 2.14 31.01
N ARG A 85 37.88 2.36 32.34
CA ARG A 85 39.07 2.50 33.20
C ARG A 85 39.83 1.20 33.41
N MET A 86 39.16 0.05 33.33
CA MET A 86 39.78 -1.27 33.51
C MET A 86 40.22 -1.93 32.20
N SER A 87 39.57 -1.60 31.08
CA SER A 87 39.84 -2.26 29.81
C SER A 87 41.27 -2.07 29.35
N THR A 88 41.86 -3.12 28.76
CA THR A 88 43.16 -3.03 28.09
C THR A 88 43.08 -2.35 26.72
N VAL A 89 41.86 -2.09 26.22
CA VAL A 89 41.61 -1.50 24.92
C VAL A 89 40.72 -0.28 25.03
N ARG A 90 40.85 0.66 24.10
CA ARG A 90 39.99 1.85 24.07
C ARG A 90 38.58 1.45 23.67
N LEU A 91 37.63 1.63 24.58
CA LEU A 91 36.22 1.36 24.33
C LEU A 91 35.46 2.63 23.93
N ARG A 92 34.47 2.45 23.05
CA ARG A 92 33.42 3.43 22.76
C ARG A 92 32.08 2.72 22.89
N ASN A 93 31.03 3.46 23.23
CA ASN A 93 29.71 2.87 23.36
C ASN A 93 29.23 2.36 21.98
N LYS A 94 28.99 1.05 21.88
CA LYS A 94 28.51 0.40 20.65
C LYS A 94 27.03 0.66 20.39
N CYS A 95 26.23 0.81 21.45
CA CYS A 95 24.81 1.04 21.40
C CYS A 95 24.54 2.45 21.94
N GLY A 96 24.73 3.45 21.07
CA GLY A 96 24.57 4.86 21.42
C GLY A 96 23.11 5.23 21.66
N GLU A 97 22.37 5.45 20.58
CA GLU A 97 20.97 5.85 20.62
C GLU A 97 20.07 4.73 20.09
N TYR A 98 18.89 4.57 20.70
CA TYR A 98 17.88 3.61 20.29
C TYR A 98 16.74 4.33 19.61
N ILE A 99 16.33 3.85 18.45
CA ILE A 99 15.18 4.36 17.72
C ILE A 99 14.03 3.37 17.90
N GLY A 100 12.91 3.86 18.40
CA GLY A 100 11.68 3.08 18.44
C GLY A 100 11.04 3.01 17.06
N CYS A 101 10.52 1.85 16.69
CA CYS A 101 9.73 1.69 15.47
C CYS A 101 8.40 0.99 15.78
N ARG A 102 7.38 1.33 15.01
CA ARG A 102 6.09 0.64 15.04
C ARG A 102 5.70 0.34 13.60
N MET A 103 5.31 -0.91 13.35
CA MET A 103 4.74 -1.28 12.06
C MET A 103 3.48 -0.45 11.81
N GLY A 104 3.50 0.37 10.76
CA GLY A 104 2.40 1.21 10.33
C GLY A 104 1.54 0.48 9.29
N ARG A 105 1.70 0.89 8.04
CA ARG A 105 0.99 0.32 6.89
C ARG A 105 1.81 -0.84 6.31
N PRO A 106 1.20 -2.01 6.04
CA PRO A 106 1.88 -3.08 5.31
C PRO A 106 2.05 -2.70 3.83
N GLU A 107 2.94 -3.41 3.15
CA GLU A 107 3.13 -3.34 1.72
C GLU A 107 1.84 -3.66 0.94
N LYS A 108 1.76 -3.13 -0.27
CA LYS A 108 0.64 -3.36 -1.18
C LYS A 108 1.17 -3.44 -2.60
N ALA A 109 0.73 -4.44 -3.34
CA ALA A 109 0.83 -4.50 -4.80
C ALA A 109 -0.46 -5.12 -5.34
N ARG A 110 -1.36 -4.30 -5.90
CA ARG A 110 -2.64 -4.79 -6.41
C ARG A 110 -3.24 -3.89 -7.48
N GLU A 111 -4.00 -4.51 -8.38
CA GLU A 111 -4.79 -3.81 -9.38
C GLU A 111 -5.84 -2.89 -8.74
N ARG A 112 -6.00 -1.69 -9.29
CA ARG A 112 -6.93 -0.69 -8.76
C ARG A 112 -8.35 -1.01 -9.20
N LYS A 113 -9.11 -1.67 -8.32
CA LYS A 113 -10.54 -1.93 -8.53
C LYS A 113 -11.40 -0.82 -7.96
N MET A 114 -12.36 -0.34 -8.75
CA MET A 114 -13.50 0.39 -8.21
C MET A 114 -14.29 -0.52 -7.27
N GLN A 115 -15.03 0.08 -6.33
CA GLN A 115 -15.97 -0.67 -5.49
C GLN A 115 -17.42 -0.34 -5.90
N PRO A 116 -18.15 -1.31 -6.50
CA PRO A 116 -17.72 -2.62 -7.01
C PRO A 116 -16.87 -2.51 -8.29
N ALA A 117 -16.18 -3.61 -8.65
CA ALA A 117 -15.30 -3.67 -9.80
C ALA A 117 -16.07 -3.52 -11.13
N VAL A 118 -15.48 -2.79 -12.08
CA VAL A 118 -16.11 -2.37 -13.34
C VAL A 118 -15.19 -2.73 -14.50
N HIS A 119 -15.78 -3.19 -15.61
CA HIS A 119 -15.08 -3.43 -16.88
C HIS A 119 -15.37 -2.34 -17.92
N ALA A 120 -16.59 -1.79 -17.91
CA ALA A 120 -17.04 -0.77 -18.86
C ALA A 120 -17.64 0.46 -18.16
N LEU A 121 -17.26 1.66 -18.57
CA LEU A 121 -17.95 2.89 -18.16
C LEU A 121 -19.25 3.07 -18.96
N TYR A 122 -20.18 2.12 -18.78
CA TYR A 122 -21.45 2.05 -19.48
C TYR A 122 -22.63 1.99 -18.50
N PRO A 123 -23.62 2.91 -18.59
CA PRO A 123 -24.71 2.99 -17.63
C PRO A 123 -25.77 1.93 -17.90
N ILE A 124 -26.10 1.14 -16.87
CA ILE A 124 -27.10 0.06 -16.92
C ILE A 124 -28.19 0.19 -15.85
N GLY A 125 -28.23 1.30 -15.12
CA GLY A 125 -29.22 1.53 -14.07
C GLY A 125 -29.24 0.39 -13.04
N ASN A 126 -30.46 -0.02 -12.67
CA ASN A 126 -30.69 -1.22 -11.84
C ASN A 126 -30.96 -2.48 -12.66
N ALA A 127 -30.82 -2.42 -14.00
CA ALA A 127 -31.18 -3.53 -14.87
C ALA A 127 -30.25 -4.74 -14.68
N GLY A 128 -28.95 -4.50 -14.44
CA GLY A 128 -27.93 -5.52 -14.25
C GLY A 128 -27.84 -6.15 -12.86
N GLY A 129 -28.83 -5.94 -11.99
CA GLY A 129 -28.88 -6.55 -10.66
C GLY A 129 -27.76 -6.08 -9.71
N ARG A 130 -27.45 -6.91 -8.70
CA ARG A 130 -26.44 -6.57 -7.67
C ARG A 130 -25.02 -6.51 -8.22
N GLU A 131 -24.70 -7.37 -9.19
CA GLU A 131 -23.38 -7.46 -9.80
C GLU A 131 -23.11 -6.41 -10.88
N ARG A 132 -24.15 -5.64 -11.26
CA ARG A 132 -24.09 -4.67 -12.36
C ARG A 132 -23.67 -5.32 -13.67
N SER A 133 -24.25 -6.48 -13.98
CA SER A 133 -23.97 -7.22 -15.23
C SER A 133 -24.66 -6.56 -16.42
N VAL A 134 -23.89 -6.26 -17.47
CA VAL A 134 -24.39 -5.77 -18.75
C VAL A 134 -25.18 -6.86 -19.48
N ASN A 135 -24.76 -8.12 -19.36
CA ASN A 135 -25.44 -9.28 -19.95
C ASN A 135 -26.88 -9.38 -19.43
N ALA A 136 -27.06 -9.29 -18.10
CA ALA A 136 -28.39 -9.29 -17.48
C ALA A 136 -29.21 -8.04 -17.86
N ALA A 137 -28.56 -6.89 -18.09
CA ALA A 137 -29.24 -5.69 -18.55
C ALA A 137 -29.71 -5.82 -20.01
N ALA A 138 -28.96 -6.51 -20.87
CA ALA A 138 -29.31 -6.76 -22.27
C ALA A 138 -30.55 -7.67 -22.43
N GLU A 139 -30.83 -8.55 -21.45
CA GLU A 139 -32.07 -9.34 -21.43
C GLU A 139 -33.31 -8.45 -21.31
N LYS A 140 -33.25 -7.35 -20.54
CA LYS A 140 -34.35 -6.38 -20.38
C LYS A 140 -34.53 -5.44 -21.59
N THR A 141 -33.64 -5.53 -22.58
CA THR A 141 -33.62 -4.77 -23.84
C THR A 141 -33.42 -3.27 -23.68
N ARG A 142 -34.35 -2.56 -23.02
CA ARG A 142 -34.30 -1.11 -22.83
C ARG A 142 -34.12 -0.73 -21.38
N VAL A 143 -33.16 0.15 -21.11
CA VAL A 143 -32.85 0.61 -19.76
C VAL A 143 -32.97 2.14 -19.70
N ASP A 144 -33.70 2.63 -18.71
CA ASP A 144 -33.84 4.06 -18.40
C ASP A 144 -32.59 4.58 -17.67
N VAL A 145 -31.80 5.41 -18.35
CA VAL A 145 -30.54 5.98 -17.84
C VAL A 145 -30.32 7.41 -18.33
N GLU A 146 -29.53 8.18 -17.60
CA GLU A 146 -29.04 9.50 -18.05
C GLU A 146 -27.78 9.34 -18.91
N VAL A 147 -27.87 9.72 -20.18
CA VAL A 147 -26.78 9.62 -21.17
C VAL A 147 -26.75 10.82 -22.09
N SER A 148 -25.57 11.10 -22.64
CA SER A 148 -25.38 12.11 -23.69
C SER A 148 -26.24 11.86 -24.91
N GLN A 149 -26.65 12.94 -25.60
CA GLN A 149 -27.44 12.86 -26.82
C GLN A 149 -26.64 13.43 -28.00
N PHE A 150 -26.60 12.69 -29.11
CA PHE A 150 -25.97 13.09 -30.36
C PHE A 150 -26.86 12.73 -31.55
N ILE A 151 -26.63 13.33 -32.71
CA ILE A 151 -27.29 12.98 -33.98
C ILE A 151 -26.26 12.70 -35.09
N CYS A 152 -26.30 11.51 -35.72
CA CYS A 152 -25.43 11.22 -36.89
C CYS A 152 -25.87 12.09 -38.07
N GLN A 153 -24.93 12.78 -38.72
CA GLN A 153 -25.24 13.56 -39.91
C GLN A 153 -25.67 12.70 -41.11
N GLY A 154 -25.07 11.51 -41.27
CA GLY A 154 -25.39 10.57 -42.35
C GLY A 154 -26.76 9.92 -42.20
N CYS A 155 -26.97 9.13 -41.14
CA CYS A 155 -28.21 8.36 -40.93
C CYS A 155 -29.29 9.09 -40.12
N ARG A 156 -29.03 10.32 -39.64
CA ARG A 156 -29.96 11.16 -38.85
C ARG A 156 -30.52 10.51 -37.58
N ARG A 157 -29.94 9.40 -37.12
CA ARG A 157 -30.34 8.70 -35.90
C ARG A 157 -29.75 9.38 -34.67
N LYS A 158 -30.55 9.41 -33.60
CA LYS A 158 -30.08 9.80 -32.26
C LYS A 158 -29.19 8.69 -31.71
N ILE A 159 -28.01 9.05 -31.24
CA ILE A 159 -27.05 8.13 -30.63
C ILE A 159 -26.49 8.70 -29.33
N ILE A 160 -25.81 7.87 -28.55
CA ILE A 160 -25.29 8.25 -27.23
C ILE A 160 -23.78 8.52 -27.22
N ARG A 161 -23.13 8.54 -28.40
CA ARG A 161 -21.67 8.67 -28.55
C ARG A 161 -21.33 9.75 -29.59
N PRO A 162 -20.12 10.35 -29.54
CA PRO A 162 -19.68 11.36 -30.52
C PRO A 162 -19.33 10.77 -31.90
N TYR A 163 -19.41 9.45 -32.06
CA TYR A 163 -19.17 8.76 -33.32
C TYR A 163 -20.23 7.70 -33.55
N CYS A 164 -20.71 7.58 -34.78
CA CYS A 164 -21.74 6.61 -35.13
C CYS A 164 -21.15 5.32 -35.69
N SER A 165 -21.36 4.22 -34.98
CA SER A 165 -20.88 2.88 -35.36
C SER A 165 -21.53 2.31 -36.63
N ASP A 166 -22.67 2.85 -37.06
CA ASP A 166 -23.46 2.31 -38.17
C ASP A 166 -23.16 3.04 -39.49
N CYS A 167 -22.92 4.36 -39.44
CA CYS A 167 -22.72 5.24 -40.61
C CYS A 167 -21.25 5.70 -40.75
N ASN A 168 -20.40 5.53 -39.73
CA ASN A 168 -19.03 6.03 -39.64
C ASN A 168 -18.85 7.56 -39.89
N MET A 169 -19.95 8.32 -39.82
CA MET A 169 -19.97 9.78 -39.96
C MET A 169 -19.94 10.47 -38.61
N GLU A 170 -19.50 11.73 -38.61
CA GLU A 170 -19.52 12.61 -37.45
C GLU A 170 -20.92 12.85 -36.91
N THR A 171 -20.99 13.08 -35.60
CA THR A 171 -22.24 13.38 -34.92
C THR A 171 -22.17 14.73 -34.21
N HIS A 172 -23.31 15.42 -34.17
CA HIS A 172 -23.43 16.66 -33.42
C HIS A 172 -24.08 16.43 -32.08
N GLU A 173 -23.56 17.09 -31.04
CA GLU A 173 -24.13 17.07 -29.70
C GLU A 173 -25.52 17.71 -29.72
N LEU A 174 -26.50 17.00 -29.17
CA LEU A 174 -27.84 17.50 -28.93
C LEU A 174 -27.95 17.90 -27.46
N ARG A 175 -28.16 19.18 -27.21
CA ARG A 175 -28.38 19.74 -25.89
C ARG A 175 -29.87 19.95 -25.65
N VAL A 176 -30.30 19.67 -24.42
CA VAL A 176 -31.70 19.70 -24.01
C VAL A 176 -31.90 20.76 -22.92
N CYS A 177 -32.88 21.63 -23.09
CA CYS A 177 -33.25 22.61 -22.09
C CYS A 177 -34.15 21.98 -21.01
N GLY A 178 -33.72 22.01 -19.75
CA GLY A 178 -34.53 21.49 -18.64
C GLY A 178 -35.76 22.32 -18.28
N GLY A 179 -35.91 23.53 -18.83
CA GLY A 179 -37.04 24.43 -18.55
C GLY A 179 -38.20 24.28 -19.53
N CYS A 180 -37.92 24.35 -20.83
CA CYS A 180 -38.93 24.33 -21.89
C CYS A 180 -38.85 23.11 -22.82
N GLY A 181 -37.89 22.21 -22.63
CA GLY A 181 -37.74 21.00 -23.45
C GLY A 181 -37.13 21.20 -24.83
N TYR A 182 -36.69 22.42 -25.18
CA TYR A 182 -35.98 22.68 -26.44
C TYR A 182 -34.77 21.76 -26.62
N THR A 183 -34.61 21.21 -27.83
CA THR A 183 -33.47 20.38 -28.22
C THR A 183 -32.72 21.01 -29.39
N GLY A 184 -31.44 21.31 -29.21
CA GLY A 184 -30.59 21.94 -30.24
C GLY A 184 -29.11 21.90 -29.84
N GLY A 185 -28.23 22.54 -30.62
CA GLY A 185 -26.79 22.57 -30.34
C GLY A 185 -26.34 23.68 -29.38
N GLU A 186 -27.21 24.65 -29.10
CA GLU A 186 -26.85 25.89 -28.37
C GLU A 186 -26.70 25.65 -26.86
N LYS A 187 -25.69 26.29 -26.25
CA LYS A 187 -25.43 26.22 -24.79
C LYS A 187 -26.49 26.93 -23.96
N THR A 188 -27.03 28.02 -24.47
CA THR A 188 -28.09 28.81 -23.84
C THR A 188 -29.35 28.63 -24.67
N CYS A 189 -30.48 28.34 -24.01
CA CYS A 189 -31.72 28.06 -24.71
C CYS A 189 -32.27 29.34 -25.36
N PRO A 190 -32.50 29.35 -26.68
CA PRO A 190 -33.03 30.53 -27.38
C PRO A 190 -34.46 30.88 -26.95
N ASN A 191 -35.21 29.92 -26.41
CA ASN A 191 -36.62 30.11 -26.04
C ASN A 191 -36.83 30.61 -24.60
N CYS A 192 -35.89 30.35 -23.68
CA CYS A 192 -36.09 30.69 -22.26
C CYS A 192 -34.84 31.20 -21.53
N GLY A 193 -33.72 31.38 -22.22
CA GLY A 193 -32.47 31.92 -21.67
C GLY A 193 -31.75 31.02 -20.66
N LYS A 194 -32.28 29.83 -20.33
CA LYS A 194 -31.63 28.87 -19.41
C LYS A 194 -30.57 28.03 -20.10
N ASP A 195 -29.56 27.60 -19.36
CA ASP A 195 -28.54 26.68 -19.85
C ASP A 195 -29.13 25.33 -20.26
N THR A 196 -28.68 24.83 -21.41
CA THR A 196 -29.01 23.51 -21.93
C THR A 196 -28.00 22.47 -21.43
N ARG A 197 -28.41 21.20 -21.35
CA ARG A 197 -27.57 20.08 -20.91
C ARG A 197 -27.33 19.12 -22.06
N GLY A 198 -26.10 18.62 -22.22
CA GLY A 198 -25.73 17.65 -23.27
C GLY A 198 -26.25 16.21 -23.04
N TYR A 199 -26.94 15.97 -21.91
CA TYR A 199 -27.46 14.67 -21.53
C TYR A 199 -28.94 14.74 -21.17
N GLN A 200 -29.64 13.62 -21.36
CA GLN A 200 -31.04 13.46 -21.01
C GLN A 200 -31.28 12.06 -20.45
N ARG A 201 -32.26 11.93 -19.56
CA ARG A 201 -32.78 10.65 -19.13
C ARG A 201 -33.61 10.03 -20.26
N THR A 202 -33.17 8.90 -20.80
CA THR A 202 -33.79 8.24 -21.95
C THR A 202 -33.65 6.72 -21.85
N TYR A 203 -34.43 6.01 -22.67
CA TYR A 203 -34.32 4.57 -22.82
C TYR A 203 -33.22 4.22 -23.82
N VAL A 204 -32.18 3.55 -23.34
CA VAL A 204 -31.08 3.03 -24.17
C VAL A 204 -31.32 1.55 -24.45
N ASP A 205 -31.18 1.15 -25.72
CA ASP A 205 -31.26 -0.25 -26.14
C ASP A 205 -29.91 -0.95 -25.90
N VAL A 206 -29.75 -1.44 -24.67
CA VAL A 206 -28.53 -2.13 -24.23
C VAL A 206 -28.34 -3.44 -25.00
N ARG A 207 -29.41 -4.09 -25.45
CA ARG A 207 -29.32 -5.33 -26.22
C ARG A 207 -28.69 -5.08 -27.59
N LYS A 208 -29.12 -4.03 -28.30
CA LYS A 208 -28.54 -3.68 -29.59
C LYS A 208 -27.04 -3.41 -29.45
N ASP A 209 -26.65 -2.58 -28.49
CA ASP A 209 -25.25 -2.21 -28.30
C ASP A 209 -24.39 -3.40 -27.84
N TRP A 210 -24.95 -4.28 -27.02
CA TRP A 210 -24.29 -5.51 -26.58
C TRP A 210 -24.08 -6.51 -27.72
N MET A 211 -25.11 -6.76 -28.53
CA MET A 211 -25.02 -7.64 -29.70
C MET A 211 -24.03 -7.10 -30.74
N GLY A 212 -24.01 -5.78 -30.96
CA GLY A 212 -23.03 -5.13 -31.82
C GLY A 212 -21.59 -5.27 -31.32
N ALA A 213 -21.39 -5.26 -30.00
CA ALA A 213 -20.08 -5.51 -29.42
C ALA A 213 -19.63 -6.98 -29.59
N ILE A 214 -20.54 -7.93 -29.37
CA ILE A 214 -20.27 -9.36 -29.58
C ILE A 214 -19.95 -9.65 -31.05
N SER A 215 -20.70 -9.08 -32.00
CA SER A 215 -20.47 -9.34 -33.43
C SER A 215 -19.10 -8.87 -33.90
N LYS A 216 -18.57 -7.78 -33.32
CA LYS A 216 -17.22 -7.29 -33.64
C LYS A 216 -16.11 -8.11 -32.98
N ILE A 217 -16.29 -8.51 -31.72
CA ILE A 217 -15.22 -9.16 -30.94
C ILE A 217 -15.18 -10.69 -31.13
N GLY A 218 -16.32 -11.29 -31.43
CA GLY A 218 -16.50 -12.73 -31.68
C GLY A 218 -16.52 -13.61 -30.41
N LYS A 219 -16.47 -13.03 -29.21
CA LYS A 219 -16.50 -13.75 -27.93
C LYS A 219 -17.44 -13.04 -26.95
N THR A 220 -17.94 -13.78 -25.95
CA THR A 220 -18.82 -13.23 -24.90
C THR A 220 -18.35 -13.67 -23.52
N THR A 221 -18.46 -12.78 -22.54
CA THR A 221 -18.20 -13.03 -21.12
C THR A 221 -19.07 -12.09 -20.27
N ASN A 222 -19.04 -12.22 -18.95
CA ASN A 222 -19.80 -11.37 -18.04
C ASN A 222 -19.12 -10.00 -17.88
N VAL A 223 -19.75 -8.95 -18.39
CA VAL A 223 -19.23 -7.58 -18.34
C VAL A 223 -19.93 -6.81 -17.23
N LYS A 224 -19.16 -6.11 -16.38
CA LYS A 224 -19.67 -5.27 -15.30
C LYS A 224 -19.68 -3.81 -15.73
N GLY A 225 -20.85 -3.18 -15.70
CA GLY A 225 -21.07 -1.77 -16.03
C GLY A 225 -21.21 -0.88 -14.79
N VAL A 226 -21.63 0.37 -15.00
CA VAL A 226 -21.93 1.34 -13.94
C VAL A 226 -23.44 1.54 -13.79
N ILE A 227 -23.90 1.87 -12.59
CA ILE A 227 -25.34 2.18 -12.37
C ILE A 227 -25.72 3.44 -13.13
N GLY A 228 -24.85 4.43 -13.15
CA GLY A 228 -25.04 5.67 -13.89
C GLY A 228 -23.71 6.41 -14.08
N MET A 229 -23.68 7.30 -15.06
CA MET A 229 -22.51 8.11 -15.36
C MET A 229 -22.36 9.22 -14.33
N ILE A 230 -21.15 9.34 -13.78
CA ILE A 230 -20.76 10.37 -12.81
C ILE A 230 -20.05 11.57 -13.48
N SER A 231 -19.74 11.45 -14.77
CA SER A 231 -19.09 12.50 -15.53
C SER A 231 -20.06 13.61 -15.91
N GLU A 232 -19.50 14.80 -16.18
CA GLU A 232 -20.25 16.00 -16.54
C GLU A 232 -20.99 15.81 -17.89
N THR A 233 -20.33 15.19 -18.86
CA THR A 233 -20.89 14.97 -20.20
C THR A 233 -21.77 13.72 -20.28
N LYS A 234 -21.65 12.78 -19.33
CA LYS A 234 -22.34 11.48 -19.31
C LYS A 234 -22.21 10.68 -20.62
N ILE A 235 -21.06 10.80 -21.30
CA ILE A 235 -20.74 10.02 -22.50
C ILE A 235 -20.30 8.62 -22.08
N PRO A 236 -21.03 7.56 -22.45
CA PRO A 236 -20.68 6.19 -22.13
C PRO A 236 -19.52 5.69 -22.99
N GLU A 237 -18.69 4.84 -22.41
CA GLU A 237 -17.62 4.15 -23.11
C GLU A 237 -18.18 3.05 -24.06
N PRO A 238 -17.53 2.78 -25.20
CA PRO A 238 -17.89 1.65 -26.05
C PRO A 238 -17.86 0.30 -25.31
N LEU A 239 -18.95 -0.48 -25.43
CA LEU A 239 -19.06 -1.81 -24.82
C LEU A 239 -18.01 -2.80 -25.35
N GLU A 240 -17.51 -2.57 -26.56
CA GLU A 240 -16.40 -3.32 -27.12
C GLU A 240 -15.17 -3.31 -26.19
N LYS A 241 -14.79 -2.12 -25.68
CA LYS A 241 -13.69 -1.99 -24.71
C LYS A 241 -13.97 -2.78 -23.44
N GLY A 242 -15.18 -2.66 -22.91
CA GLY A 242 -15.63 -3.37 -21.71
C GLY A 242 -15.58 -4.89 -21.83
N LEU A 243 -15.95 -5.42 -23.00
CA LEU A 243 -15.90 -6.85 -23.31
C LEU A 243 -14.46 -7.35 -23.40
N LEU A 244 -13.58 -6.61 -24.09
CA LEU A 244 -12.16 -6.95 -24.15
C LEU A 244 -11.49 -6.89 -22.76
N ARG A 245 -11.83 -5.91 -21.93
CA ARG A 245 -11.33 -5.85 -20.54
C ARG A 245 -11.75 -7.06 -19.72
N ALA A 246 -13.02 -7.46 -19.83
CA ALA A 246 -13.54 -8.63 -19.13
C ALA A 246 -12.90 -9.95 -19.62
N LEU A 247 -12.59 -10.07 -20.92
CA LEU A 247 -11.90 -11.25 -21.47
C LEU A 247 -10.47 -11.39 -20.96
N ASN A 248 -9.81 -10.28 -20.64
CA ASN A 248 -8.43 -10.25 -20.13
C ASN A 248 -8.36 -10.06 -18.60
N GLU A 249 -9.50 -10.09 -17.90
CA GLU A 249 -9.62 -9.88 -16.45
C GLU A 249 -8.98 -8.56 -15.93
N VAL A 250 -9.04 -7.51 -16.73
CA VAL A 250 -8.55 -6.16 -16.37
C VAL A 250 -9.70 -5.23 -16.02
N TYR A 251 -9.45 -4.26 -15.14
CA TYR A 251 -10.49 -3.41 -14.57
C TYR A 251 -10.23 -1.94 -14.88
N VAL A 252 -11.30 -1.24 -15.23
CA VAL A 252 -11.23 0.18 -15.59
C VAL A 252 -11.38 1.07 -14.36
N PHE A 253 -10.63 2.17 -14.32
CA PHE A 253 -10.81 3.23 -13.36
C PHE A 253 -11.72 4.34 -13.90
N LYS A 254 -12.01 5.37 -13.09
CA LYS A 254 -13.03 6.40 -13.40
C LYS A 254 -12.73 7.20 -14.67
N ASP A 255 -11.48 7.28 -15.07
CA ASP A 255 -10.99 8.05 -16.21
C ASP A 255 -10.79 7.21 -17.49
N GLY A 256 -11.11 5.91 -17.45
CA GLY A 256 -10.96 4.98 -18.56
C GLY A 256 -9.65 4.19 -18.56
N THR A 257 -8.68 4.56 -17.72
CA THR A 257 -7.36 3.90 -17.62
C THR A 257 -7.41 2.64 -16.75
N ILE A 258 -6.43 1.75 -16.93
CA ILE A 258 -6.20 0.56 -16.10
C ILE A 258 -4.96 0.81 -15.25
N ARG A 259 -5.10 0.69 -13.92
CA ARG A 259 -4.02 1.03 -12.98
C ARG A 259 -3.63 -0.13 -12.08
N PHE A 260 -2.36 -0.17 -11.73
CA PHE A 260 -1.80 -1.04 -10.72
C PHE A 260 -1.22 -0.18 -9.58
N ASP A 261 -1.71 -0.37 -8.36
CA ASP A 261 -1.21 0.34 -7.19
C ASP A 261 -0.11 -0.48 -6.51
N ALA A 262 1.04 0.12 -6.21
CA ALA A 262 2.02 -0.48 -5.32
C ALA A 262 2.71 0.53 -4.40
N THR A 263 3.24 0.04 -3.29
CA THR A 263 4.03 0.83 -2.34
C THR A 263 5.34 1.29 -3.00
N ASP A 264 5.69 2.56 -2.83
CA ASP A 264 6.92 3.11 -3.38
C ASP A 264 8.12 2.89 -2.45
N VAL A 265 9.26 2.53 -3.02
CA VAL A 265 10.52 2.37 -2.28
C VAL A 265 11.67 2.96 -3.11
N PRO A 266 12.48 3.88 -2.56
CA PRO A 266 13.58 4.49 -3.29
C PRO A 266 14.69 3.46 -3.54
N LEU A 267 15.23 3.48 -4.76
CA LEU A 267 16.37 2.67 -5.18
C LEU A 267 17.27 3.49 -6.11
N THR A 268 18.56 3.54 -5.80
CA THR A 268 19.56 4.27 -6.60
C THR A 268 20.51 3.32 -7.33
N GLN A 269 20.73 2.12 -6.80
CA GLN A 269 21.55 1.08 -7.40
C GLN A 269 20.89 -0.28 -7.31
N PHE A 270 21.21 -1.17 -8.24
CA PHE A 270 20.71 -2.55 -8.26
C PHE A 270 21.73 -3.49 -8.91
N LYS A 271 21.64 -4.79 -8.64
CA LYS A 271 22.38 -5.84 -9.34
C LYS A 271 21.48 -6.49 -10.40
N PRO A 272 21.97 -6.83 -11.60
CA PRO A 272 21.18 -7.53 -12.62
C PRO A 272 20.46 -8.78 -12.09
N CYS A 273 21.12 -9.56 -11.22
CA CYS A 273 20.55 -10.76 -10.60
C CYS A 273 19.34 -10.48 -9.70
N GLU A 274 19.27 -9.30 -9.08
CA GLU A 274 18.18 -8.91 -8.16
C GLU A 274 16.90 -8.54 -8.91
N VAL A 275 17.05 -8.05 -10.14
CA VAL A 275 15.93 -7.61 -10.99
C VAL A 275 15.52 -8.68 -12.01
N GLY A 276 16.23 -9.81 -12.04
CA GLY A 276 15.95 -10.94 -12.92
C GLY A 276 16.11 -10.63 -14.40
N VAL A 277 17.13 -9.86 -14.77
CA VAL A 277 17.38 -9.42 -16.16
C VAL A 277 18.81 -9.71 -16.58
N ASP A 278 18.97 -10.28 -17.78
CA ASP A 278 20.28 -10.58 -18.36
C ASP A 278 21.10 -9.31 -18.61
N VAL A 279 22.42 -9.42 -18.40
CA VAL A 279 23.37 -8.34 -18.63
C VAL A 279 23.29 -7.79 -20.06
N GLU A 280 23.12 -8.65 -21.07
CA GLU A 280 23.00 -8.24 -22.47
C GLU A 280 21.74 -7.40 -22.72
N LYS A 281 20.63 -7.72 -22.04
CA LYS A 281 19.40 -6.93 -22.14
C LYS A 281 19.58 -5.57 -21.47
N LEU A 282 20.27 -5.51 -20.33
CA LEU A 282 20.59 -4.24 -19.65
C LEU A 282 21.51 -3.35 -20.50
N LYS A 283 22.50 -3.93 -21.19
CA LYS A 283 23.32 -3.19 -22.18
C LYS A 283 22.47 -2.58 -23.29
N GLN A 284 21.50 -3.32 -23.84
CA GLN A 284 20.55 -2.79 -24.83
C GLN A 284 19.72 -1.61 -24.30
N LEU A 285 19.46 -1.57 -22.99
CA LEU A 285 18.75 -0.46 -22.32
C LEU A 285 19.65 0.74 -22.00
N GLY A 286 20.95 0.65 -22.29
CA GLY A 286 21.97 1.69 -22.09
C GLY A 286 22.72 1.61 -20.76
N TYR A 287 22.81 0.41 -20.15
CA TYR A 287 23.63 0.16 -18.97
C TYR A 287 24.97 -0.47 -19.36
N ASP A 288 25.90 0.36 -19.84
CA ASP A 288 27.21 -0.10 -20.32
C ASP A 288 28.27 -0.19 -19.22
N LYS A 289 28.09 0.57 -18.14
CA LYS A 289 29.04 0.70 -17.03
C LYS A 289 28.37 0.49 -15.67
N ASP A 290 29.13 -0.08 -14.74
CA ASP A 290 28.77 -0.16 -13.33
C ASP A 290 28.92 1.19 -12.62
N TYR A 291 28.55 1.25 -11.34
CA TYR A 291 28.64 2.49 -10.54
C TYR A 291 30.07 3.02 -10.33
N LEU A 292 31.11 2.19 -10.60
CA LEU A 292 32.53 2.56 -10.55
C LEU A 292 33.08 2.93 -11.95
N GLY A 293 32.24 2.92 -12.97
CA GLY A 293 32.63 3.22 -14.35
C GLY A 293 33.28 2.07 -15.10
N LYS A 294 33.28 0.84 -14.56
CA LYS A 294 33.81 -0.36 -15.24
C LYS A 294 32.76 -0.96 -16.17
N PRO A 295 33.14 -1.61 -17.29
CA PRO A 295 32.20 -2.29 -18.17
C PRO A 295 31.39 -3.37 -17.44
N VAL A 296 30.10 -3.51 -17.80
CA VAL A 296 29.23 -4.54 -17.24
C VAL A 296 29.45 -5.88 -17.93
N THR A 297 29.90 -6.87 -17.16
CA THR A 297 30.18 -8.25 -17.61
C THR A 297 29.58 -9.31 -16.71
N ASP A 298 29.23 -8.98 -15.46
CA ASP A 298 28.79 -9.90 -14.42
C ASP A 298 27.43 -9.48 -13.85
N GLU A 299 26.58 -10.46 -13.52
CA GLU A 299 25.24 -10.26 -12.94
C GLU A 299 25.25 -9.76 -11.49
N HIS A 300 26.39 -9.86 -10.80
CA HIS A 300 26.60 -9.36 -9.44
C HIS A 300 27.19 -7.95 -9.38
N GLN A 301 27.52 -7.34 -10.53
CA GLN A 301 27.95 -5.95 -10.57
C GLN A 301 26.82 -5.01 -10.20
N ILE A 302 27.15 -3.98 -9.42
CA ILE A 302 26.19 -2.97 -8.98
C ILE A 302 26.06 -1.90 -10.06
N LEU A 303 24.86 -1.70 -10.58
CA LEU A 303 24.55 -0.70 -11.60
C LEU A 303 23.83 0.49 -10.97
N GLN A 304 24.08 1.68 -11.50
CA GLN A 304 23.37 2.90 -11.11
C GLN A 304 22.06 3.00 -11.87
N LEU A 305 20.93 2.95 -11.16
CA LEU A 305 19.59 3.04 -11.75
C LEU A 305 19.39 4.40 -12.43
N LYS A 306 18.99 4.38 -13.70
CA LYS A 306 18.70 5.63 -14.42
C LYS A 306 17.45 6.30 -13.82
N PRO A 307 17.34 7.64 -13.91
CA PRO A 307 16.36 8.39 -13.10
C PRO A 307 14.89 8.10 -13.37
N GLN A 308 14.53 7.61 -14.56
CA GLN A 308 13.15 7.25 -14.92
C GLN A 308 12.98 5.75 -15.13
N ASP A 309 14.00 4.95 -14.80
CA ASP A 309 13.88 3.50 -14.85
C ASP A 309 13.29 2.99 -13.53
N ILE A 310 12.41 2.00 -13.64
CA ILE A 310 11.69 1.43 -12.50
C ILE A 310 11.79 -0.09 -12.50
N VAL A 311 11.84 -0.67 -11.31
CA VAL A 311 11.75 -2.11 -11.05
C VAL A 311 10.42 -2.35 -10.34
N VAL A 312 9.59 -3.21 -10.92
CA VAL A 312 8.21 -3.44 -10.44
C VAL A 312 8.07 -4.86 -9.90
N SER A 313 7.04 -5.12 -9.09
CA SER A 313 6.83 -6.49 -8.61
C SER A 313 6.51 -7.46 -9.75
N GLU A 314 6.88 -8.73 -9.60
CA GLU A 314 6.52 -9.81 -10.54
C GLU A 314 5.00 -9.89 -10.78
N TYR A 315 4.22 -9.60 -9.72
CA TYR A 315 2.76 -9.52 -9.80
C TYR A 315 2.29 -8.36 -10.69
N ALA A 316 2.93 -7.19 -10.58
CA ALA A 316 2.68 -6.06 -11.47
C ALA A 316 2.96 -6.42 -12.93
N GLY A 317 4.10 -7.09 -13.18
CA GLY A 317 4.46 -7.59 -14.52
C GLY A 317 3.40 -8.52 -15.10
N THR A 318 2.96 -9.51 -14.31
CA THR A 318 1.92 -10.46 -14.71
C THR A 318 0.60 -9.75 -15.04
N TYR A 319 0.20 -8.77 -14.24
CA TYR A 319 -1.00 -7.98 -14.51
C TYR A 319 -0.84 -7.12 -15.77
N MET A 320 0.32 -6.49 -15.97
CA MET A 320 0.60 -5.67 -17.15
C MET A 320 0.59 -6.46 -18.46
N VAL A 321 1.00 -7.73 -18.46
CA VAL A 321 0.88 -8.60 -19.65
C VAL A 321 -0.60 -8.73 -20.05
N ARG A 322 -1.52 -8.84 -19.09
CA ARG A 322 -2.97 -8.86 -19.38
C ARG A 322 -3.45 -7.53 -19.95
N VAL A 323 -2.92 -6.41 -19.44
CA VAL A 323 -3.22 -5.08 -19.97
C VAL A 323 -2.69 -4.92 -21.40
N ALA A 324 -1.47 -5.38 -21.67
CA ALA A 324 -0.86 -5.35 -22.99
C ALA A 324 -1.68 -6.18 -24.00
N SER A 325 -2.07 -7.40 -23.63
CA SER A 325 -2.96 -8.25 -24.46
C SER A 325 -4.32 -7.59 -24.71
N PHE A 326 -4.87 -6.88 -23.72
CA PHE A 326 -6.08 -6.07 -23.91
C PHE A 326 -5.85 -4.95 -24.92
N ILE A 327 -4.73 -4.22 -24.86
CA ILE A 327 -4.41 -3.13 -25.79
C ILE A 327 -4.23 -3.67 -27.22
N ASP A 328 -3.53 -4.78 -27.40
CA ASP A 328 -3.32 -5.39 -28.71
C ASP A 328 -4.63 -5.88 -29.32
N GLN A 329 -5.50 -6.50 -28.52
CA GLN A 329 -6.84 -6.88 -28.96
C GLN A 329 -7.70 -5.65 -29.27
N LEU A 330 -7.52 -4.55 -28.55
CA LEU A 330 -8.22 -3.30 -28.80
C LEU A 330 -7.77 -2.66 -30.13
N LEU A 331 -6.47 -2.61 -30.39
CA LEU A 331 -5.90 -2.14 -31.65
C LEU A 331 -6.40 -2.96 -32.83
N THR A 332 -6.28 -4.28 -32.75
CA THR A 332 -6.64 -5.19 -33.85
C THR A 332 -8.15 -5.27 -34.08
N LYS A 333 -8.94 -5.54 -33.04
CA LYS A 333 -10.38 -5.82 -33.19
C LYS A 333 -11.27 -4.59 -33.25
N TYR A 334 -10.88 -3.50 -32.60
CA TYR A 334 -11.72 -2.30 -32.53
C TYR A 334 -11.21 -1.19 -33.46
N TYR A 335 -9.91 -0.93 -33.46
CA TYR A 335 -9.33 0.13 -34.29
C TYR A 335 -8.84 -0.34 -35.66
N GLY A 336 -8.73 -1.65 -35.91
CA GLY A 336 -8.25 -2.20 -37.17
C GLY A 336 -6.76 -1.92 -37.44
N MET A 337 -5.96 -1.77 -36.37
CA MET A 337 -4.52 -1.50 -36.43
C MET A 337 -3.72 -2.75 -36.04
N GLU A 338 -2.42 -2.74 -36.34
CA GLU A 338 -1.50 -3.78 -35.89
C GLU A 338 -1.33 -3.78 -34.37
N ALA A 339 -1.05 -4.95 -33.80
CA ALA A 339 -0.75 -5.10 -32.39
C ALA A 339 0.61 -4.45 -32.05
N PHE A 340 0.70 -3.81 -30.89
CA PHE A 340 1.87 -3.01 -30.51
C PHE A 340 2.82 -3.77 -29.58
N TYR A 341 2.30 -4.43 -28.54
CA TYR A 341 3.12 -5.08 -27.53
C TYR A 341 3.55 -6.48 -27.97
N ASN A 342 2.60 -7.31 -28.42
CA ASN A 342 2.81 -8.71 -28.78
C ASN A 342 3.53 -9.53 -27.70
N VAL A 343 3.24 -9.22 -26.42
CA VAL A 343 3.90 -9.84 -25.28
C VAL A 343 3.11 -11.00 -24.69
N THR A 344 3.82 -12.03 -24.24
CA THR A 344 3.25 -13.23 -23.60
C THR A 344 3.72 -13.42 -22.16
N ASN A 345 4.87 -12.86 -21.82
CA ASN A 345 5.49 -12.96 -20.50
C ASN A 345 5.97 -11.58 -20.01
N PRO A 346 6.18 -11.41 -18.68
CA PRO A 346 6.64 -10.13 -18.13
C PRO A 346 8.02 -9.69 -18.66
N GLN A 347 8.93 -10.61 -18.96
CA GLN A 347 10.29 -10.27 -19.42
C GLN A 347 10.28 -9.51 -20.75
N GLU A 348 9.30 -9.78 -21.61
CA GLU A 348 9.10 -9.04 -22.87
C GLU A 348 8.61 -7.60 -22.67
N LEU A 349 8.06 -7.26 -21.50
CA LEU A 349 7.67 -5.88 -21.17
C LEU A 349 8.86 -4.99 -20.75
N ILE A 350 10.05 -5.57 -20.58
CA ILE A 350 11.27 -4.81 -20.25
C ILE A 350 11.61 -3.85 -21.40
N GLY A 351 11.77 -2.58 -21.05
CA GLY A 351 12.02 -1.48 -21.97
C GLY A 351 10.75 -0.72 -22.38
N HIS A 352 9.55 -1.26 -22.12
CA HIS A 352 8.31 -0.53 -22.37
C HIS A 352 8.07 0.59 -21.36
N VAL A 353 7.41 1.65 -21.84
CA VAL A 353 7.14 2.87 -21.09
C VAL A 353 5.82 2.75 -20.34
N VAL A 354 5.85 3.16 -19.08
CA VAL A 354 4.71 3.31 -18.19
C VAL A 354 4.54 4.77 -17.78
N VAL A 355 3.37 5.10 -17.28
CA VAL A 355 3.08 6.37 -16.61
C VAL A 355 2.85 6.07 -15.14
N GLY A 356 3.71 6.62 -14.28
CA GLY A 356 3.49 6.66 -12.84
C GLY A 356 2.60 7.84 -12.48
N LEU A 357 1.62 7.63 -11.62
CA LEU A 357 0.74 8.67 -11.11
C LEU A 357 0.48 8.46 -9.63
N ALA A 358 0.74 9.51 -8.86
CA ALA A 358 0.45 9.55 -7.44
C ALA A 358 -1.03 9.89 -7.19
N PRO A 359 -1.71 9.21 -6.23
CA PRO A 359 -2.97 9.68 -5.67
C PRO A 359 -2.96 11.18 -5.33
N HIS A 360 -4.07 11.86 -5.59
CA HIS A 360 -4.25 13.31 -5.35
C HIS A 360 -3.42 14.24 -6.27
N THR A 361 -2.79 13.69 -7.32
CA THR A 361 -2.08 14.46 -8.34
C THR A 361 -2.71 14.27 -9.73
N SER A 362 -2.35 15.16 -10.66
CA SER A 362 -2.84 15.12 -12.05
C SER A 362 -1.73 15.13 -13.10
N ALA A 363 -0.47 15.16 -12.68
CA ALA A 363 0.69 15.09 -13.54
C ALA A 363 1.31 13.69 -13.39
N GLY A 364 1.20 12.87 -14.43
CA GLY A 364 1.90 11.60 -14.50
C GLY A 364 3.36 11.80 -14.90
N VAL A 365 4.24 10.89 -14.49
CA VAL A 365 5.66 10.91 -14.87
C VAL A 365 5.96 9.65 -15.65
N MET A 366 6.58 9.78 -16.82
CA MET A 366 7.01 8.63 -17.60
C MET A 366 8.08 7.83 -16.83
N GLY A 367 7.97 6.52 -16.89
CA GLY A 367 8.99 5.60 -16.43
C GLY A 367 9.16 4.44 -17.40
N ARG A 368 10.28 3.74 -17.31
CA ARG A 368 10.59 2.57 -18.15
C ARG A 368 10.83 1.36 -17.27
N ILE A 369 10.19 0.24 -17.58
CA ILE A 369 10.38 -1.00 -16.83
C ILE A 369 11.76 -1.56 -17.17
N VAL A 370 12.61 -1.76 -16.17
CA VAL A 370 13.96 -2.35 -16.37
C VAL A 370 14.15 -3.70 -15.73
N GLY A 371 13.20 -4.16 -14.92
CA GLY A 371 13.21 -5.50 -14.36
C GLY A 371 12.13 -5.70 -13.30
N TYR A 372 12.19 -6.86 -12.63
CA TYR A 372 11.17 -7.32 -11.70
C TYR A 372 11.76 -7.71 -10.35
N THR A 373 11.02 -7.45 -9.27
CA THR A 373 11.37 -7.88 -7.90
C THR A 373 10.30 -8.82 -7.35
N LYS A 374 10.70 -9.70 -6.43
CA LYS A 374 9.80 -10.55 -5.65
C LYS A 374 9.05 -9.77 -4.57
N ALA A 375 9.54 -8.59 -4.18
CA ALA A 375 8.89 -7.75 -3.19
C ALA A 375 7.64 -7.07 -3.77
N ASN A 376 6.61 -6.87 -2.93
CA ASN A 376 5.35 -6.23 -3.33
C ASN A 376 5.45 -4.70 -3.32
N VAL A 377 6.42 -4.15 -4.05
CA VAL A 377 6.75 -2.72 -4.11
C VAL A 377 7.09 -2.27 -5.53
N ILE A 378 7.19 -0.96 -5.74
CA ILE A 378 7.83 -0.35 -6.91
C ILE A 378 9.11 0.31 -6.43
N PHE A 379 10.24 -0.20 -6.92
CA PHE A 379 11.52 0.46 -6.75
C PHE A 379 11.75 1.45 -7.89
N ALA A 380 12.10 2.68 -7.55
CA ALA A 380 12.51 3.67 -8.53
C ALA A 380 13.50 4.66 -7.93
N HIS A 381 14.15 5.42 -8.81
CA HIS A 381 15.02 6.51 -8.38
C HIS A 381 14.24 7.50 -7.50
N PRO A 382 14.81 8.01 -6.38
CA PRO A 382 14.14 8.96 -5.50
C PRO A 382 13.53 10.17 -6.23
N PHE A 383 14.24 10.68 -7.24
CA PHE A 383 13.72 11.76 -8.09
C PHE A 383 12.44 11.41 -8.84
N TRP A 384 12.25 10.14 -9.23
CA TRP A 384 11.01 9.69 -9.88
C TRP A 384 9.83 9.65 -8.89
N HIS A 385 10.08 9.27 -7.64
CA HIS A 385 9.08 9.39 -6.57
C HIS A 385 8.77 10.85 -6.25
N ALA A 386 9.79 11.66 -6.00
CA ALA A 386 9.65 13.09 -5.71
C ALA A 386 8.96 13.87 -6.84
N ALA A 387 9.23 13.56 -8.11
CA ALA A 387 8.55 14.18 -9.26
C ALA A 387 7.03 13.94 -9.26
N LYS A 388 6.58 12.86 -8.64
CA LYS A 388 5.16 12.55 -8.44
C LYS A 388 4.61 13.06 -7.11
N ARG A 389 5.39 13.86 -6.36
CA ARG A 389 5.07 14.39 -5.03
C ARG A 389 4.88 13.28 -3.99
N ARG A 390 5.86 12.38 -3.94
CA ARG A 390 5.92 11.26 -3.00
C ARG A 390 7.20 11.36 -2.18
N ASN A 391 7.05 11.06 -0.90
CA ASN A 391 8.13 11.16 0.09
C ASN A 391 8.71 9.77 0.41
N ALA A 392 8.08 8.71 -0.09
CA ALA A 392 8.41 7.31 0.17
C ALA A 392 8.41 6.95 1.68
N ASP A 393 7.45 7.50 2.43
CA ASP A 393 7.19 7.21 3.85
C ASP A 393 6.08 6.15 4.06
N GLY A 394 5.94 5.24 3.10
CA GLY A 394 4.84 4.25 3.03
C GLY A 394 3.65 4.70 2.16
N ASP A 395 3.94 5.59 1.23
CA ASP A 395 3.03 6.03 0.20
C ASP A 395 2.73 4.92 -0.82
N GLU A 396 1.78 5.19 -1.70
CA GLU A 396 1.44 4.29 -2.81
C GLU A 396 1.40 5.08 -4.10
N ASP A 397 1.98 4.47 -5.14
CA ASP A 397 1.98 4.96 -6.50
C ASP A 397 1.15 4.04 -7.39
N SER A 398 0.55 4.63 -8.43
CA SER A 398 -0.12 3.87 -9.47
C SER A 398 0.69 3.88 -10.76
N ILE A 399 0.80 2.73 -11.42
CA ILE A 399 1.46 2.58 -12.72
C ILE A 399 0.46 2.12 -13.77
N MET A 400 0.61 2.66 -14.98
CA MET A 400 -0.25 2.43 -16.14
C MET A 400 0.64 2.23 -17.37
N LEU A 401 0.27 1.35 -18.29
CA LEU A 401 0.97 1.30 -19.58
C LEU A 401 0.72 2.61 -20.34
N LEU A 402 1.75 3.17 -20.99
CA LEU A 402 1.63 4.45 -21.69
C LEU A 402 0.53 4.40 -22.76
N LEU A 403 0.49 3.34 -23.57
CA LEU A 403 -0.47 3.22 -24.65
C LEU A 403 -1.91 3.04 -24.16
N ASP A 404 -2.13 2.37 -23.01
CA ASP A 404 -3.44 2.33 -22.36
C ASP A 404 -3.89 3.74 -21.96
N THR A 405 -2.98 4.50 -21.36
CA THR A 405 -3.25 5.88 -20.94
C THR A 405 -3.64 6.73 -22.14
N LEU A 406 -2.96 6.60 -23.29
CA LEU A 406 -3.26 7.39 -24.49
C LEU A 406 -4.58 6.98 -25.17
N LEU A 407 -4.88 5.68 -25.26
CA LEU A 407 -6.04 5.18 -26.01
C LEU A 407 -7.36 5.23 -25.23
N ASN A 408 -7.30 5.11 -23.90
CA ASN A 408 -8.48 4.87 -23.08
C ASN A 408 -8.83 6.03 -22.14
N PHE A 409 -7.89 6.93 -21.85
CA PHE A 409 -8.16 8.14 -21.09
C PHE A 409 -9.09 9.10 -21.85
N SER A 410 -10.04 9.71 -21.14
CA SER A 410 -10.79 10.85 -21.67
C SER A 410 -11.26 11.78 -20.56
N LEU A 411 -11.15 13.09 -20.78
CA LEU A 411 -11.73 14.12 -19.91
C LEU A 411 -13.25 13.96 -19.75
N SER A 412 -13.91 13.39 -20.77
CA SER A 412 -15.36 13.13 -20.78
C SER A 412 -15.80 12.07 -19.76
N TYR A 413 -14.88 11.25 -19.24
CA TYR A 413 -15.18 10.25 -18.21
C TYR A 413 -14.94 10.77 -16.79
N LEU A 414 -14.22 11.88 -16.65
CA LEU A 414 -13.87 12.39 -15.34
C LEU A 414 -15.12 12.84 -14.56
N PRO A 415 -15.17 12.59 -13.25
CA PRO A 415 -16.26 13.06 -12.41
C PRO A 415 -16.37 14.58 -12.42
N GLU A 416 -17.61 15.09 -12.35
CA GLU A 416 -17.90 16.53 -12.32
C GLU A 416 -17.25 17.24 -11.10
N LYS A 417 -17.11 16.54 -9.97
CA LYS A 417 -16.54 17.11 -8.74
C LYS A 417 -15.01 17.21 -8.82
N ARG A 418 -14.45 18.34 -8.36
CA ARG A 418 -12.99 18.64 -8.34
C ARG A 418 -12.12 17.48 -7.82
N GLY A 419 -12.53 16.80 -6.75
CA GLY A 419 -11.79 15.68 -6.17
C GLY A 419 -11.64 14.46 -7.09
N GLY A 420 -12.45 14.34 -8.15
CA GLY A 420 -12.32 13.30 -9.17
C GLY A 420 -11.35 13.62 -10.30
N LYS A 421 -11.00 14.91 -10.49
CA LYS A 421 -10.04 15.35 -11.51
C LYS A 421 -8.58 15.25 -11.04
N MET A 422 -8.36 15.36 -9.73
CA MET A 422 -7.03 15.32 -9.08
C MET A 422 -6.49 13.88 -8.86
N ASP A 423 -6.87 12.93 -9.70
CA ASP A 423 -6.41 11.54 -9.61
C ASP A 423 -6.43 10.93 -11.01
N ALA A 424 -6.07 11.72 -12.03
CA ALA A 424 -6.09 11.34 -13.44
C ALA A 424 -4.93 12.01 -14.18
N PRO A 425 -4.31 11.35 -15.17
CA PRO A 425 -3.13 11.86 -15.86
C PRO A 425 -3.53 12.95 -16.88
N LEU A 426 -3.80 14.16 -16.39
CA LEU A 426 -4.16 15.31 -17.22
C LEU A 426 -2.97 15.79 -18.08
N VAL A 427 -1.76 15.66 -17.53
CA VAL A 427 -0.49 15.97 -18.19
C VAL A 427 0.49 14.86 -17.86
N ILE A 428 1.41 14.57 -18.80
CA ILE A 428 2.47 13.58 -18.61
C ILE A 428 3.83 14.27 -18.78
N THR A 429 4.64 14.24 -17.74
CA THR A 429 6.05 14.69 -17.78
C THR A 429 6.89 13.62 -18.46
N THR A 430 7.49 13.98 -19.59
CA THR A 430 8.32 13.10 -20.41
C THR A 430 9.76 13.02 -19.90
N LEU A 431 10.35 14.18 -19.63
CA LEU A 431 11.71 14.33 -19.11
C LEU A 431 11.64 14.93 -17.71
N MET A 432 12.23 14.24 -16.75
CA MET A 432 12.27 14.68 -15.37
C MET A 432 13.56 15.47 -15.11
N ASN A 433 13.41 16.69 -14.59
CA ASN A 433 14.50 17.56 -14.21
C ASN A 433 14.70 17.49 -12.68
N PRO A 434 15.85 16.99 -12.18
CA PRO A 434 16.14 16.94 -10.74
C PRO A 434 16.06 18.29 -10.02
N ARG A 435 16.14 19.41 -10.72
CA ARG A 435 16.00 20.75 -10.12
C ARG A 435 14.56 21.14 -9.80
N GLU A 436 13.60 20.50 -10.46
CA GLU A 436 12.17 20.81 -10.36
C GLU A 436 11.41 19.82 -9.46
N VAL A 437 12.08 18.75 -9.02
CA VAL A 437 11.50 17.80 -8.06
C VAL A 437 11.48 18.39 -6.65
N ASP A 438 10.76 17.73 -5.76
CA ASP A 438 10.61 18.13 -4.37
C ASP A 438 11.97 18.23 -3.63
N ASP A 439 12.06 19.17 -2.67
CA ASP A 439 13.30 19.49 -1.96
C ASP A 439 13.74 18.38 -0.99
N GLU A 440 12.85 17.47 -0.62
CA GLU A 440 13.18 16.32 0.21
C GLU A 440 14.24 15.42 -0.45
N ALA A 441 14.11 15.16 -1.76
CA ALA A 441 15.12 14.41 -2.51
C ALA A 441 16.46 15.15 -2.63
N HIS A 442 16.48 16.48 -2.47
CA HIS A 442 17.73 17.27 -2.50
C HIS A 442 18.55 17.13 -1.22
N LYS A 443 17.96 16.60 -0.14
CA LYS A 443 18.60 16.42 1.18
C LYS A 443 19.26 15.05 1.34
N MET A 444 19.19 14.18 0.34
CA MET A 444 19.84 12.87 0.36
C MET A 444 21.37 13.01 0.32
N GLU A 445 22.08 12.19 1.10
CA GLU A 445 23.53 12.13 1.03
C GLU A 445 23.99 11.43 -0.25
N VAL A 446 25.15 11.85 -0.78
CA VAL A 446 25.67 11.33 -2.06
C VAL A 446 26.98 10.55 -1.89
N GLY A 447 27.52 10.41 -0.67
CA GLY A 447 28.83 9.80 -0.43
C GLY A 447 28.79 8.27 -0.27
N CYS A 448 29.91 7.60 -0.60
CA CYS A 448 30.11 6.18 -0.31
C CYS A 448 30.48 5.91 1.16
N SER A 449 30.92 6.92 1.89
CA SER A 449 31.28 6.83 3.31
C SER A 449 31.18 8.21 3.97
N PHE A 450 31.06 8.21 5.30
CA PHE A 450 31.13 9.43 6.09
C PHE A 450 32.55 9.65 6.65
N ASP A 451 32.97 10.90 6.72
CA ASP A 451 34.25 11.28 7.32
C ASP A 451 34.27 11.06 8.84
N THR A 452 35.45 10.86 9.42
CA THR A 452 35.63 10.73 10.87
C THR A 452 35.03 11.90 11.66
N LYS A 453 35.12 13.11 11.10
CA LYS A 453 34.55 14.34 11.68
C LYS A 453 33.03 14.25 11.89
N PHE A 454 32.31 13.57 10.99
CA PHE A 454 30.87 13.36 11.13
C PHE A 454 30.56 12.58 12.41
N TYR A 455 31.26 11.47 12.63
CA TYR A 455 31.08 10.63 13.81
C TYR A 455 31.50 11.34 15.11
N GLU A 456 32.54 12.18 15.07
CA GLU A 456 32.96 12.99 16.22
C GLU A 456 31.93 14.06 16.60
N LYS A 457 31.37 14.76 15.62
CA LYS A 457 30.28 15.75 15.83
C LYS A 457 29.00 15.08 16.31
N ALA A 458 28.67 13.89 15.79
CA ALA A 458 27.53 13.10 16.25
C ALA A 458 27.68 12.72 17.74
N LEU A 459 28.89 12.37 18.19
CA LEU A 459 29.16 12.09 19.61
C LEU A 459 28.96 13.33 20.49
N GLN A 460 29.23 14.53 19.96
CA GLN A 460 28.99 15.80 20.63
C GLN A 460 27.52 16.26 20.56
N LYS A 461 26.65 15.51 19.86
CA LYS A 461 25.23 15.86 19.65
C LYS A 461 25.02 17.23 19.03
N VAL A 462 25.93 17.60 18.13
CA VAL A 462 25.87 18.84 17.35
C VAL A 462 24.64 18.82 16.44
N ASN A 463 24.05 19.98 16.18
CA ASN A 463 22.93 20.10 15.26
C ASN A 463 23.33 19.65 13.84
N PRO A 464 22.50 18.87 13.11
CA PRO A 464 22.82 18.43 11.75
C PRO A 464 23.20 19.56 10.79
N SER A 465 22.64 20.77 10.96
CA SER A 465 22.95 21.93 10.11
C SER A 465 24.39 22.44 10.24
N GLU A 466 25.11 22.07 11.29
CA GLU A 466 26.52 22.44 11.52
C GLU A 466 27.50 21.36 11.04
N VAL A 467 26.98 20.27 10.47
CA VAL A 467 27.77 19.15 9.96
C VAL A 467 27.82 19.24 8.43
N GLU A 468 29.02 19.35 7.89
CA GLU A 468 29.23 19.37 6.43
C GLU A 468 29.20 17.93 5.90
N VAL A 469 28.08 17.58 5.25
CA VAL A 469 27.93 16.34 4.49
C VAL A 469 27.46 16.73 3.10
N LYS A 470 28.09 16.15 2.07
CA LYS A 470 27.68 16.40 0.68
C LYS A 470 26.30 15.80 0.45
N ILE A 471 25.38 16.63 -0.02
CA ILE A 471 24.01 16.24 -0.36
C ILE A 471 23.73 16.45 -1.85
N VAL A 472 22.62 15.90 -2.34
CA VAL A 472 22.18 16.04 -3.73
C VAL A 472 22.12 17.51 -4.15
N ARG A 473 21.67 18.41 -3.26
CA ARG A 473 21.60 19.86 -3.54
C ARG A 473 22.91 20.45 -4.04
N ASP A 474 24.05 19.93 -3.54
CA ASP A 474 25.38 20.45 -3.87
C ASP A 474 25.83 20.02 -5.29
N ILE A 475 25.30 18.91 -5.79
CA ILE A 475 25.67 18.32 -7.11
C ILE A 475 24.64 18.59 -8.21
N LEU A 476 23.51 19.24 -7.92
CA LEU A 476 22.46 19.59 -8.89
C LEU A 476 22.95 20.42 -10.10
N GLY A 477 24.10 21.10 -9.94
CA GLY A 477 24.73 21.93 -10.95
C GLY A 477 25.41 21.16 -12.07
N GLU A 478 26.10 20.07 -11.72
CA GLU A 478 27.07 19.40 -12.58
C GLU A 478 26.64 17.96 -12.88
N HIS A 479 26.52 17.15 -11.83
CA HIS A 479 26.27 15.71 -11.92
C HIS A 479 25.11 15.31 -11.00
N PRO A 480 23.86 15.74 -11.28
CA PRO A 480 22.72 15.57 -10.37
C PRO A 480 22.36 14.11 -10.11
N TYR A 481 22.84 13.18 -10.92
CA TYR A 481 22.49 11.77 -10.87
C TYR A 481 23.50 10.92 -10.08
N ASP A 482 24.66 11.47 -9.71
CA ASP A 482 25.75 10.77 -9.03
C ASP A 482 25.46 10.60 -7.52
N VAL A 483 24.38 9.89 -7.23
CA VAL A 483 23.95 9.54 -5.88
C VAL A 483 24.50 8.16 -5.54
N TYR A 484 25.40 8.07 -4.55
CA TYR A 484 25.98 6.81 -4.09
C TYR A 484 25.35 6.32 -2.79
N PHE A 485 25.87 5.22 -2.25
CA PHE A 485 25.35 4.53 -1.06
C PHE A 485 26.49 4.11 -0.14
N THR A 486 26.20 3.98 1.17
CA THR A 486 27.20 3.64 2.20
C THR A 486 27.26 2.15 2.52
N HIS A 487 26.15 1.41 2.36
CA HIS A 487 26.03 0.00 2.74
C HIS A 487 25.47 -0.80 1.57
N ASP A 488 26.15 -1.88 1.18
CA ASP A 488 25.65 -2.83 0.18
C ASP A 488 24.64 -3.80 0.81
N THR A 489 23.75 -4.33 -0.02
CA THR A 489 22.75 -5.34 0.33
C THR A 489 22.98 -6.63 -0.44
N GLY A 490 22.58 -7.77 0.14
CA GLY A 490 22.64 -9.05 -0.56
C GLY A 490 21.60 -9.15 -1.70
N ASP A 491 20.36 -8.79 -1.41
CA ASP A 491 19.23 -8.73 -2.35
C ASP A 491 18.27 -7.61 -1.89
N ILE A 492 17.90 -6.70 -2.80
CA ILE A 492 16.95 -5.62 -2.56
C ILE A 492 15.56 -6.10 -2.11
N SER A 493 15.18 -7.33 -2.49
CA SER A 493 13.88 -7.91 -2.14
C SER A 493 13.81 -8.36 -0.68
N GLY A 494 14.98 -8.60 -0.06
CA GLY A 494 15.09 -9.17 1.28
C GLY A 494 14.55 -10.60 1.41
N PRO A 495 14.74 -11.23 2.58
CA PRO A 495 14.30 -12.61 2.81
C PRO A 495 12.79 -12.75 3.04
N VAL A 496 12.10 -11.65 3.36
CA VAL A 496 10.64 -11.63 3.63
C VAL A 496 9.98 -10.70 2.64
N THR A 497 9.29 -11.27 1.65
CA THR A 497 8.65 -10.53 0.54
C THR A 497 7.21 -10.13 0.83
N GLU A 498 6.57 -10.81 1.78
CA GLU A 498 5.20 -10.52 2.22
C GLU A 498 5.12 -10.52 3.75
N SER A 499 4.49 -9.49 4.30
CA SER A 499 4.30 -9.33 5.73
C SER A 499 3.28 -10.35 6.26
N ARG A 500 3.58 -10.87 7.46
CA ARG A 500 2.65 -11.76 8.17
C ARG A 500 1.30 -11.09 8.48
N TYR A 501 1.24 -9.76 8.48
CA TYR A 501 -0.01 -9.04 8.69
C TYR A 501 -1.01 -9.25 7.55
N VAL A 502 -0.52 -9.37 6.31
CA VAL A 502 -1.35 -9.57 5.11
C VAL A 502 -1.88 -11.00 5.04
N THR A 503 -1.09 -11.98 5.46
CA THR A 503 -1.45 -13.41 5.42
C THR A 503 -2.41 -13.85 6.52
N LEU A 504 -2.53 -13.08 7.62
CA LEU A 504 -3.49 -13.36 8.69
C LEU A 504 -4.89 -12.85 8.31
N ASP A 505 -5.89 -13.73 8.40
CA ASP A 505 -7.27 -13.40 8.02
C ASP A 505 -8.00 -12.70 9.16
N THR A 506 -7.90 -13.25 10.37
CA THR A 506 -8.72 -12.79 11.49
C THR A 506 -7.99 -11.73 12.31
N MET A 507 -8.76 -10.74 12.77
CA MET A 507 -8.24 -9.66 13.60
C MET A 507 -7.71 -10.19 14.95
N LYS A 508 -8.31 -11.28 15.46
CA LYS A 508 -7.83 -12.00 16.65
C LYS A 508 -6.41 -12.52 16.44
N GLU A 509 -6.17 -13.26 15.36
CA GLU A 509 -4.83 -13.75 15.02
C GLU A 509 -3.81 -12.63 14.88
N LYS A 510 -4.21 -11.49 14.29
CA LYS A 510 -3.34 -10.33 14.14
C LYS A 510 -2.88 -9.77 15.48
N ILE A 511 -3.78 -9.66 16.46
CA ILE A 511 -3.41 -9.20 17.81
C ILE A 511 -2.58 -10.24 18.53
N ASP A 512 -2.97 -11.51 18.46
CA ASP A 512 -2.25 -12.59 19.13
C ASP A 512 -0.80 -12.65 18.60
N ALA A 513 -0.60 -12.50 17.28
CA ALA A 513 0.71 -12.39 16.67
C ALA A 513 1.46 -11.12 17.11
N GLN A 514 0.80 -9.96 17.16
CA GLN A 514 1.39 -8.70 17.62
C GLN A 514 1.89 -8.81 19.07
N LEU A 515 1.09 -9.40 19.96
CA LEU A 515 1.43 -9.58 21.36
C LEU A 515 2.49 -10.67 21.57
N ALA A 516 2.48 -11.74 20.77
CA ALA A 516 3.53 -12.75 20.79
C ALA A 516 4.90 -12.17 20.41
N VAL A 517 4.94 -11.13 19.57
CA VAL A 517 6.17 -10.37 19.30
C VAL A 517 6.53 -9.46 20.48
N ALA A 518 5.55 -8.77 21.09
CA ALA A 518 5.78 -7.95 22.27
C ALA A 518 6.38 -8.77 23.44
N GLU A 519 5.87 -9.97 23.70
CA GLU A 519 6.38 -10.90 24.73
C GLU A 519 7.83 -11.36 24.48
N LYS A 520 8.31 -11.29 23.24
CA LYS A 520 9.68 -11.70 22.86
C LYS A 520 10.68 -10.55 22.90
N ILE A 521 10.22 -9.31 22.72
CA ILE A 521 11.11 -8.15 22.56
C ILE A 521 11.22 -7.39 23.87
N ARG A 522 12.42 -7.38 24.45
CA ARG A 522 12.73 -6.67 25.71
C ARG A 522 12.37 -5.19 25.72
N ALA A 523 12.45 -4.52 24.57
CA ALA A 523 12.20 -3.08 24.45
C ALA A 523 10.70 -2.71 24.51
N ILE A 524 9.81 -3.70 24.47
CA ILE A 524 8.37 -3.49 24.40
C ILE A 524 7.75 -3.95 25.71
N ASP A 525 6.93 -3.10 26.33
CA ASP A 525 6.07 -3.49 27.44
C ASP A 525 4.75 -4.06 26.88
N GLU A 526 4.56 -5.37 27.04
CA GLU A 526 3.38 -6.08 26.56
C GLU A 526 2.07 -5.57 27.19
N ARG A 527 2.12 -5.08 28.45
CA ARG A 527 0.95 -4.54 29.14
C ARG A 527 0.53 -3.22 28.53
N GLU A 528 1.49 -2.36 28.23
CA GLU A 528 1.21 -1.07 27.59
C GLU A 528 0.71 -1.26 26.15
N VAL A 529 1.27 -2.21 25.40
CA VAL A 529 0.76 -2.56 24.06
C VAL A 529 -0.68 -3.04 24.12
N ALA A 530 -1.01 -3.97 25.02
CA ALA A 530 -2.38 -4.48 25.18
C ALA A 530 -3.36 -3.36 25.55
N LYS A 531 -2.96 -2.44 26.44
CA LYS A 531 -3.75 -1.27 26.82
C LYS A 531 -3.98 -0.32 25.64
N ILE A 532 -2.93 0.03 24.88
CA ILE A 532 -3.03 0.91 23.71
C ILE A 532 -4.00 0.33 22.68
N VAL A 533 -3.94 -0.98 22.45
CA VAL A 533 -4.82 -1.69 21.52
C VAL A 533 -6.29 -1.59 21.96
N ILE A 534 -6.57 -1.83 23.25
CA ILE A 534 -7.93 -1.73 23.80
C ILE A 534 -8.46 -0.29 23.76
N ASP A 535 -7.69 0.68 24.22
CA ASP A 535 -8.13 2.08 24.32
C ASP A 535 -8.29 2.75 22.95
N SER A 536 -7.31 2.58 22.06
CA SER A 536 -7.26 3.30 20.78
C SER A 536 -8.13 2.67 19.71
N HIS A 537 -8.21 1.34 19.67
CA HIS A 537 -8.92 0.62 18.61
C HIS A 537 -10.27 0.08 19.10
N PHE A 538 -10.30 -0.79 20.13
CA PHE A 538 -11.53 -1.52 20.46
C PHE A 538 -12.57 -0.65 21.14
N LEU A 539 -12.22 0.07 22.21
CA LEU A 539 -13.20 0.91 22.91
C LEU A 539 -13.76 1.98 21.98
N ARG A 540 -12.91 2.62 21.18
CA ARG A 540 -13.34 3.65 20.22
C ARG A 540 -14.30 3.08 19.17
N ASP A 541 -14.02 1.90 18.63
CA ASP A 541 -14.89 1.24 17.65
C ASP A 541 -16.21 0.75 18.29
N THR A 542 -16.16 0.08 19.45
CA THR A 542 -17.36 -0.41 20.15
C THR A 542 -18.29 0.73 20.55
N TYR A 543 -17.78 1.84 21.14
CA TYR A 543 -18.60 3.01 21.43
C TYR A 543 -19.16 3.68 20.17
N GLY A 544 -18.35 3.75 19.11
CA GLY A 544 -18.77 4.26 17.81
C GLY A 544 -19.94 3.45 17.23
N ASN A 545 -19.80 2.13 17.22
CA ASN A 545 -20.81 1.18 16.73
C ASN A 545 -22.06 1.17 17.61
N LEU A 546 -21.93 1.27 18.94
CA LEU A 546 -23.06 1.37 19.87
C LEU A 546 -23.87 2.65 19.64
N ARG A 547 -23.18 3.79 19.48
CA ARG A 547 -23.83 5.07 19.14
C ARG A 547 -24.47 5.04 17.76
N ALA A 548 -23.83 4.40 16.79
CA ALA A 548 -24.40 4.22 15.45
C ALA A 548 -25.64 3.33 15.50
N PHE A 549 -25.60 2.23 16.25
CA PHE A 549 -26.71 1.27 16.40
C PHE A 549 -27.98 1.92 16.95
N SER A 550 -27.86 2.78 17.97
CA SER A 550 -29.01 3.51 18.54
C SER A 550 -29.61 4.56 17.60
N ARG A 551 -28.83 5.08 16.64
CA ARG A 551 -29.24 6.14 15.69
C ARG A 551 -29.43 5.66 14.27
N GLN A 552 -29.38 4.35 14.05
CA GLN A 552 -29.24 3.77 12.72
C GLN A 552 -30.49 3.95 11.86
N ARG A 553 -30.29 3.75 10.56
CA ARG A 553 -31.38 3.68 9.57
C ARG A 553 -31.65 2.22 9.21
N PHE A 554 -32.81 1.98 8.60
CA PHE A 554 -33.23 0.66 8.13
C PHE A 554 -33.13 0.61 6.62
N ARG A 555 -32.50 -0.42 6.08
CA ARG A 555 -32.33 -0.58 4.63
C ARG A 555 -33.14 -1.76 4.12
N CYS A 556 -33.83 -1.58 3.00
CA CYS A 556 -34.49 -2.68 2.31
C CYS A 556 -33.49 -3.56 1.54
N VAL A 557 -33.58 -4.88 1.70
CA VAL A 557 -32.69 -5.86 1.03
C VAL A 557 -32.86 -5.89 -0.49
N LYS A 558 -34.07 -5.58 -0.98
CA LYS A 558 -34.42 -5.67 -2.41
C LYS A 558 -34.13 -4.36 -3.15
N CYS A 559 -34.65 -3.24 -2.68
CA CYS A 559 -34.55 -1.96 -3.39
C CYS A 559 -33.52 -0.98 -2.81
N ASN A 560 -32.83 -1.32 -1.70
CA ASN A 560 -31.88 -0.46 -1.02
C ASN A 560 -32.44 0.89 -0.52
N GLU A 561 -33.76 1.06 -0.48
CA GLU A 561 -34.37 2.23 0.12
C GLU A 561 -34.02 2.30 1.62
N ASN A 562 -33.68 3.50 2.07
CA ASN A 562 -33.28 3.76 3.45
C ASN A 562 -34.40 4.51 4.19
N TYR A 563 -34.86 3.95 5.30
CA TYR A 563 -35.85 4.55 6.17
C TYR A 563 -35.21 4.98 7.48
N ARG A 564 -35.55 6.18 7.94
CA ARG A 564 -35.11 6.67 9.26
C ARG A 564 -35.76 5.89 10.41
N ARG A 565 -36.99 5.41 10.23
CA ARG A 565 -37.75 4.60 11.19
C ARG A 565 -38.38 3.43 10.44
N VAL A 566 -38.60 2.31 11.11
CA VAL A 566 -39.32 1.18 10.52
C VAL A 566 -40.76 1.63 10.22
N PRO A 567 -41.25 1.50 8.97
CA PRO A 567 -42.66 1.69 8.66
C PRO A 567 -43.51 0.73 9.51
N LEU A 568 -44.65 1.19 10.02
CA LEU A 568 -45.52 0.37 10.90
C LEU A 568 -45.96 -0.95 10.25
N ILE A 569 -45.98 -1.03 8.92
CA ILE A 569 -46.28 -2.23 8.13
C ILE A 569 -45.18 -3.31 8.29
N GLY A 570 -44.01 -2.97 8.84
CA GLY A 570 -42.87 -3.88 9.03
C GLY A 570 -42.14 -4.28 7.75
N LYS A 571 -42.59 -3.76 6.59
CA LYS A 571 -42.03 -4.03 5.25
C LYS A 571 -41.70 -2.72 4.55
N CYS A 572 -40.84 -2.80 3.54
CA CYS A 572 -40.51 -1.66 2.68
C CYS A 572 -41.76 -1.16 1.94
N THR A 573 -42.06 0.14 2.01
CA THR A 573 -43.24 0.74 1.36
C THR A 573 -43.13 0.77 -0.17
N LYS A 574 -41.92 0.74 -0.72
CA LYS A 574 -41.70 0.73 -2.19
C LYS A 574 -41.80 -0.64 -2.85
N CYS A 575 -41.37 -1.71 -2.18
CA CYS A 575 -41.20 -3.02 -2.82
C CYS A 575 -41.62 -4.23 -1.96
N GLY A 576 -42.21 -4.00 -0.78
CA GLY A 576 -42.63 -5.06 0.15
C GLY A 576 -41.50 -5.92 0.73
N GLY A 577 -40.23 -5.57 0.49
CA GLY A 577 -39.08 -6.34 0.95
C GLY A 577 -38.79 -6.19 2.45
N LYS A 578 -38.08 -7.17 3.02
CA LYS A 578 -37.61 -7.13 4.42
C LYS A 578 -36.66 -5.94 4.64
N LEU A 579 -36.81 -5.30 5.79
CA LEU A 579 -35.93 -4.25 6.27
C LEU A 579 -34.89 -4.86 7.21
N LEU A 580 -33.64 -4.48 7.03
CA LEU A 580 -32.54 -4.88 7.91
C LEU A 580 -31.95 -3.65 8.61
N LEU A 581 -31.41 -3.90 9.79
CA LEU A 581 -30.53 -2.98 10.50
C LEU A 581 -29.29 -2.71 9.65
N THR A 582 -28.82 -1.46 9.64
CA THR A 582 -27.58 -1.10 8.95
C THR A 582 -26.35 -1.45 9.77
N VAL A 583 -26.48 -1.48 11.10
CA VAL A 583 -25.48 -1.97 12.04
C VAL A 583 -26.09 -3.15 12.80
N SER A 584 -25.46 -4.32 12.68
CA SER A 584 -25.88 -5.52 13.42
C SER A 584 -25.33 -5.52 14.84
N GLN A 585 -25.97 -6.27 15.74
CA GLN A 585 -25.46 -6.51 17.10
C GLN A 585 -24.05 -7.11 17.09
N GLY A 586 -23.80 -8.07 16.19
CA GLY A 586 -22.49 -8.71 16.06
C GLY A 586 -21.34 -7.73 15.78
N ASN A 587 -21.60 -6.61 15.11
CA ASN A 587 -20.57 -5.59 14.89
C ASN A 587 -20.16 -4.87 16.18
N ILE A 588 -21.03 -4.81 17.19
CA ILE A 588 -20.76 -4.17 18.48
C ILE A 588 -20.00 -5.14 19.39
N THR A 589 -20.43 -6.41 19.45
CA THR A 589 -19.84 -7.43 20.33
C THR A 589 -18.51 -7.99 19.83
N LYS A 590 -18.18 -7.78 18.54
CA LYS A 590 -17.00 -8.34 17.85
C LYS A 590 -15.69 -8.32 18.64
N TYR A 591 -15.43 -7.23 19.38
CA TYR A 591 -14.15 -7.04 20.09
C TYR A 591 -14.26 -7.08 21.61
N LEU A 592 -15.47 -7.15 22.18
CA LEU A 592 -15.70 -7.04 23.62
C LEU A 592 -15.09 -8.20 24.40
N ASP A 593 -15.43 -9.43 24.03
CA ASP A 593 -14.96 -10.62 24.76
C ASP A 593 -13.43 -10.78 24.66
N MET A 594 -12.87 -10.51 23.48
CA MET A 594 -11.43 -10.52 23.28
C MET A 594 -10.72 -9.43 24.08
N SER A 595 -11.29 -8.21 24.16
CA SER A 595 -10.74 -7.12 25.00
C SER A 595 -10.71 -7.51 26.48
N MET A 596 -11.75 -8.20 26.96
CA MET A 596 -11.80 -8.69 28.34
C MET A 596 -10.75 -9.77 28.60
N GLN A 597 -10.59 -10.73 27.68
CA GLN A 597 -9.55 -11.75 27.78
C GLN A 597 -8.15 -11.14 27.82
N LEU A 598 -7.86 -10.16 26.97
CA LEU A 598 -6.57 -9.45 26.96
C LEU A 598 -6.34 -8.67 28.27
N ALA A 599 -7.36 -7.96 28.76
CA ALA A 599 -7.27 -7.22 30.02
C ALA A 599 -6.99 -8.14 31.21
N GLN A 600 -7.50 -9.37 31.20
CA GLN A 600 -7.22 -10.36 32.21
C GLN A 600 -5.83 -10.99 32.05
N LYS A 601 -5.46 -11.42 30.84
CA LYS A 601 -4.17 -12.07 30.54
C LYS A 601 -2.98 -11.19 30.95
N TYR A 602 -3.00 -9.90 30.60
CA TYR A 602 -1.89 -8.98 30.88
C TYR A 602 -2.03 -8.20 32.20
N GLY A 603 -3.04 -8.54 33.02
CA GLY A 603 -3.20 -7.91 34.33
C GLY A 603 -3.41 -6.40 34.27
N LEU A 604 -4.22 -5.91 33.32
CA LEU A 604 -4.45 -4.46 33.14
C LEU A 604 -5.22 -3.83 34.32
N SER A 605 -5.25 -2.49 34.37
CA SER A 605 -5.88 -1.73 35.47
C SER A 605 -7.34 -2.13 35.73
N ASP A 606 -7.74 -2.09 36.99
CA ASP A 606 -9.12 -2.42 37.40
C ASP A 606 -10.15 -1.45 36.83
N TYR A 607 -9.74 -0.20 36.58
CA TYR A 607 -10.54 0.78 35.85
C TYR A 607 -10.89 0.28 34.45
N LEU A 608 -9.89 -0.15 33.67
CA LEU A 608 -10.10 -0.63 32.30
C LEU A 608 -10.96 -1.90 32.28
N LYS A 609 -10.69 -2.84 33.19
CA LYS A 609 -11.50 -4.06 33.35
C LYS A 609 -12.96 -3.73 33.69
N SER A 610 -13.19 -2.80 34.62
CA SER A 610 -14.53 -2.38 35.01
C SER A 610 -15.25 -1.64 33.89
N ARG A 611 -14.55 -0.79 33.15
CA ARG A 611 -15.07 -0.10 31.96
C ARG A 611 -15.54 -1.08 30.88
N LEU A 612 -14.75 -2.13 30.60
CA LEU A 612 -15.13 -3.18 29.65
C LEU A 612 -16.36 -3.96 30.14
N ARG A 613 -16.44 -4.30 31.44
CA ARG A 613 -17.63 -4.96 32.01
C ARG A 613 -18.87 -4.08 31.92
N LEU A 614 -18.75 -2.79 32.20
CA LEU A 614 -19.85 -1.84 32.07
C LEU A 614 -20.33 -1.77 30.62
N LEU A 615 -19.41 -1.64 29.67
CA LEU A 615 -19.73 -1.60 28.25
C LEU A 615 -20.43 -2.89 27.79
N LYS A 616 -20.00 -4.06 28.28
CA LYS A 616 -20.67 -5.33 28.00
C LYS A 616 -22.12 -5.32 28.51
N LYS A 617 -22.35 -4.87 29.74
CA LYS A 617 -23.71 -4.71 30.31
C LYS A 617 -24.57 -3.75 29.50
N ASP A 618 -24.02 -2.62 29.06
CA ASP A 618 -24.74 -1.65 28.22
C ASP A 618 -25.17 -2.26 26.88
N VAL A 619 -24.28 -3.05 26.26
CA VAL A 619 -24.57 -3.74 25.00
C VAL A 619 -25.63 -4.82 25.19
N GLU A 620 -25.52 -5.64 26.23
CA GLU A 620 -26.53 -6.66 26.57
C GLU A 620 -27.89 -6.01 26.84
N SER A 621 -27.95 -4.95 27.65
CA SER A 621 -29.18 -4.23 27.95
C SER A 621 -29.87 -3.64 26.72
N LEU A 622 -29.12 -3.25 25.69
CA LEU A 622 -29.66 -2.65 24.46
C LEU A 622 -30.06 -3.68 23.40
N THR A 623 -29.54 -4.90 23.49
CA THR A 623 -29.64 -5.89 22.41
C THR A 623 -30.37 -7.16 22.80
N THR A 624 -30.43 -7.48 24.10
CA THR A 624 -31.17 -8.63 24.60
C THR A 624 -32.61 -8.23 24.87
N ASN A 625 -33.55 -8.93 24.24
CA ASN A 625 -34.95 -8.88 24.61
C ASN A 625 -35.16 -9.95 25.69
N ASP A 626 -35.51 -9.57 26.91
CA ASP A 626 -35.63 -10.52 28.04
C ASP A 626 -36.69 -11.61 27.82
N LEU A 627 -37.54 -11.46 26.80
CA LEU A 627 -38.56 -12.43 26.39
C LEU A 627 -38.03 -13.60 25.53
N GLU A 628 -36.79 -13.52 25.00
CA GLU A 628 -36.21 -14.52 24.06
C GLU A 628 -34.92 -15.17 24.59
N LYS A 629 -34.64 -15.11 25.90
CA LYS A 629 -33.40 -15.67 26.48
C LYS A 629 -33.43 -17.20 26.46
N GLN A 630 -32.65 -17.81 25.58
CA GLN A 630 -32.31 -19.23 25.64
C GLN A 630 -31.28 -19.45 26.75
N ILE A 631 -31.68 -20.11 27.83
CA ILE A 631 -30.83 -20.38 28.99
C ILE A 631 -30.00 -21.63 28.71
N SER A 632 -28.71 -21.62 29.05
CA SER A 632 -27.87 -22.81 28.92
C SER A 632 -28.21 -23.80 30.05
N LEU A 633 -28.17 -25.10 29.76
CA LEU A 633 -28.40 -26.15 30.77
C LEU A 633 -27.43 -26.06 31.96
N ALA A 634 -26.24 -25.49 31.75
CA ALA A 634 -25.23 -25.30 32.79
C ALA A 634 -25.56 -24.15 33.76
N ASP A 635 -26.43 -23.21 33.38
CA ASP A 635 -26.89 -22.13 34.28
C ASP A 635 -28.06 -22.58 35.19
N TYR A 636 -28.60 -23.78 34.94
CA TYR A 636 -29.65 -24.41 35.76
C TYR A 636 -29.10 -25.39 36.80
N MET A 637 -27.84 -25.81 36.65
CA MET A 637 -27.11 -26.65 37.61
C MET A 637 -26.30 -25.78 38.55
#